data_AF-A0A965EF37-F1
#
_entry.id   AF-A0A965EF37-F1
#
_cell.length_a   1.000
_cell.length_b   1.000
_cell.length_c   1.000
_cell.angle_alpha   90.00
_cell.angle_beta   90.00
_cell.angle_gamma   90.00
#
_symmetry.space_group_name_H-M   'P 1'
#
loop_
_entity.id
_entity.type
_entity.pdbx_description
1 polymer ?
#
loop_
_entity_poly.entity_id
_entity_poly.type
_entity_poly.pdbx_seq_one_letter_code
_entity_poly.pdbx_strand_id
1 'polypeptide(L)'
;MTLDAEIDTGMNYTIYEKIGSFNYRPVTSMSFQEFKKFQDQQQLKNYWKSQSKAASGESEVAGKGFVPKLYVSPVLDRLFGSSYVSLVPTGFVVLDFGGEFQKNSNPNLNIRQQRNGGFIFDQQISMNVTGKVGEKLAVTANFDNNNSFDFQNNFKVEYTGYKEDILKKLELGNVSLPLNNTLIQGAQNLFGIKTQMQFGKLTATTVASTQRGKVSSIDIPGGSNGQGRPFEMIASGYDENRHFFLGHFFRENYTRWLASPPNIISGVNITRVEVYVLNRNNDTQTQRNVIGLMDLGEGSRVYNSAVGGRNGSSPAANTANNLFTQVLGIPSRNSDEIAVALDGLFDGSNNNGLDYEKMNVARKLAPTEFTFHPQLGYITLTRRLQNDEALAVAYEYSFNGVTYKVGELSEDYANLGDDESIFLKLLRPRKIAIRDGNNRIIPTWDLMMRNIYSLNVNQLSRDGFELRIIYRDDRTGIDNPQLQEGSRVRNRQLIEILGLDRLNPSNDRQRDGNFDYIENLTIVSKEGLIIFPTLEPFSQGLRQAFEGENNEDFLISKYAFDTLYRTTKAEAELITTKNKFFLVGRYNAGSAQDIMIPGFGVSQGSVRVYAGGIPLQEGTDYQVDYTLGRVTILNAAILSSGKNISVQYEQNDPFSFQTRTLIGTRLDYRLSEG
;
A
#
# COMPACT_ATOMS: atom_id res chain seq x y z
N MET A 1 0.29 61.45 47.08
CA MET A 1 -0.39 62.01 45.89
C MET A 1 -1.42 61.01 45.46
N THR A 2 -2.65 61.46 45.22
CA THR A 2 -3.72 60.65 44.64
C THR A 2 -4.07 61.21 43.28
N LEU A 3 -4.28 60.31 42.32
CA LEU A 3 -4.70 60.63 40.96
C LEU A 3 -6.19 60.31 40.86
N ASP A 4 -7.03 61.34 40.77
CA ASP A 4 -8.46 61.18 40.48
C ASP A 4 -8.70 61.48 39.01
N ALA A 5 -9.57 60.71 38.36
CA ALA A 5 -9.99 60.97 36.99
C ALA A 5 -11.52 60.99 36.89
N GLU A 6 -12.05 61.98 36.18
CA GLU A 6 -13.48 62.15 35.94
C GLU A 6 -13.75 62.17 34.42
N ILE A 7 -14.85 61.56 34.00
CA ILE A 7 -15.20 61.40 32.58
C ILE A 7 -16.40 62.29 32.28
N ASP A 8 -16.27 63.16 31.29
CA ASP A 8 -17.40 63.93 30.77
C ASP A 8 -18.15 63.16 29.66
N THR A 9 -19.38 63.59 29.38
CA THR A 9 -20.27 63.14 28.31
C THR A 9 -19.64 63.11 26.91
N GLY A 10 -18.58 63.90 26.67
CA GLY A 10 -17.75 63.85 25.46
C GLY A 10 -16.65 62.77 25.45
N MET A 11 -16.60 61.87 26.43
CA MET A 11 -15.55 60.85 26.64
C MET A 11 -14.13 61.41 26.81
N ASN A 12 -14.00 62.64 27.31
CA ASN A 12 -12.74 63.23 27.69
C ASN A 12 -12.49 62.98 29.19
N TYR A 13 -11.26 62.59 29.52
CA TYR A 13 -10.83 62.30 30.88
C TYR A 13 -10.15 63.53 31.45
N THR A 14 -10.67 64.02 32.57
CA THR A 14 -10.09 65.13 33.32
C THR A 14 -9.32 64.56 34.50
N ILE A 15 -8.02 64.82 34.55
CA ILE A 15 -7.12 64.25 35.57
C ILE A 15 -6.79 65.31 36.62
N TYR A 16 -6.97 64.92 37.89
CA TYR A 16 -6.63 65.70 39.07
C TYR A 16 -5.48 65.05 39.83
N GLU A 17 -4.35 65.74 39.91
CA GLU A 17 -3.23 65.36 40.77
C GLU A 17 -3.31 66.11 42.10
N LYS A 18 -3.70 65.42 43.17
CA LYS A 18 -3.93 66.03 44.49
C LYS A 18 -2.84 65.69 45.50
N ILE A 19 -2.44 66.69 46.30
CA ILE A 19 -1.74 66.50 47.58
C ILE A 19 -2.69 66.97 48.68
N GLY A 20 -3.23 66.02 49.45
CA GLY A 20 -4.31 66.32 50.38
C GLY A 20 -5.55 66.82 49.64
N SER A 21 -6.08 67.98 50.03
CA SER A 21 -7.24 68.62 49.40
C SER A 21 -6.88 69.61 48.28
N PHE A 22 -5.59 69.84 48.01
CA PHE A 22 -5.14 70.82 47.02
C PHE A 22 -4.67 70.16 45.72
N ASN A 23 -5.07 70.74 44.59
CA ASN A 23 -4.55 70.36 43.29
C ASN A 23 -3.09 70.83 43.20
N TYR A 24 -2.18 69.87 43.11
CA TYR A 24 -0.74 70.12 43.06
C TYR A 24 -0.32 70.77 41.74
N ARG A 25 -1.08 70.53 40.66
CA ARG A 25 -0.85 71.08 39.31
C ARG A 25 -2.17 71.47 38.63
N PRO A 26 -2.12 72.31 37.58
CA PRO A 26 -3.29 72.61 36.76
C PRO A 26 -3.94 71.34 36.22
N VAL A 27 -5.27 71.33 36.22
CA VAL A 27 -6.07 70.21 35.72
C VAL A 27 -5.75 69.96 34.26
N THR A 28 -5.51 68.71 33.91
CA THR A 28 -5.17 68.31 32.53
C THR A 28 -6.28 67.44 31.97
N SER A 29 -6.74 67.73 30.77
CA SER A 29 -7.70 66.89 30.06
C SER A 29 -6.99 66.09 28.97
N MET A 30 -7.47 64.87 28.74
CA MET A 30 -7.02 64.04 27.63
C MET A 30 -8.20 63.31 27.01
N SER A 31 -8.12 63.06 25.70
CA SER A 31 -9.10 62.23 25.02
C SER A 31 -8.99 60.77 25.45
N PHE A 32 -10.04 59.97 25.25
CA PHE A 32 -10.00 58.53 25.52
C PHE A 32 -8.81 57.82 24.82
N GLN A 33 -8.49 58.20 23.59
CA GLN A 33 -7.38 57.61 22.83
C GLN A 33 -6.03 57.91 23.49
N GLU A 34 -5.83 59.12 23.98
CA GLU A 34 -4.62 59.53 24.69
C GLU A 34 -4.51 58.86 26.06
N PHE A 35 -5.62 58.77 26.81
CA PHE A 35 -5.68 58.06 28.10
C PHE A 35 -5.34 56.58 27.92
N LYS A 36 -5.95 55.92 26.93
CA LYS A 36 -5.66 54.52 26.59
C LYS A 36 -4.18 54.34 26.27
N LYS A 37 -3.61 55.19 25.41
CA LYS A 37 -2.19 55.11 25.04
C LYS A 37 -1.27 55.31 26.25
N PHE A 38 -1.62 56.22 27.18
CA PHE A 38 -0.89 56.43 28.42
C PHE A 38 -0.97 55.23 29.37
N GLN A 39 -2.16 54.64 29.54
CA GLN A 39 -2.36 53.40 30.29
C GLN A 39 -1.55 52.23 29.71
N ASP A 40 -1.61 52.04 28.38
CA ASP A 40 -0.87 51.00 27.67
C ASP A 40 0.65 51.16 27.91
N GLN A 41 1.17 52.39 27.84
CA GLN A 41 2.58 52.69 28.15
C GLN A 41 2.96 52.42 29.61
N GLN A 42 2.09 52.76 30.58
CA GLN A 42 2.33 52.48 31.99
C GLN A 42 2.29 50.99 32.30
N GLN A 43 1.36 50.24 31.72
CA GLN A 43 1.30 48.79 31.86
C GLN A 43 2.56 48.14 31.28
N LEU A 44 2.99 48.55 30.09
CA LEU A 44 4.22 48.06 29.46
C LEU A 44 5.45 48.36 30.34
N LYS A 45 5.55 49.58 30.86
CA LYS A 45 6.63 49.99 31.77
C LYS A 45 6.63 49.17 33.07
N ASN A 46 5.46 48.92 33.65
CA ASN A 46 5.33 48.10 34.86
C ASN A 46 5.67 46.64 34.58
N TYR A 47 5.29 46.10 33.42
CA TYR A 47 5.68 44.77 32.95
C TYR A 47 7.20 44.65 32.79
N TRP A 48 7.86 45.61 32.11
CA TRP A 48 9.32 45.58 31.99
C TRP A 48 10.02 45.77 33.34
N LYS A 49 9.44 46.57 34.24
CA LYS A 49 9.95 46.73 35.61
C LYS A 49 9.81 45.43 36.40
N SER A 50 8.69 44.73 36.32
CA SER A 50 8.51 43.43 36.99
C SER A 50 9.42 42.35 36.39
N GLN A 51 9.59 42.32 35.07
CA GLN A 51 10.56 41.45 34.39
C GLN A 51 12.00 41.78 34.77
N SER A 52 12.37 43.05 34.87
CA SER A 52 13.72 43.45 35.33
C SER A 52 13.97 43.06 36.79
N LYS A 53 12.96 43.18 37.66
CA LYS A 53 13.03 42.71 39.06
C LYS A 53 13.11 41.19 39.16
N ALA A 54 12.48 40.47 38.23
CA ALA A 54 12.60 39.02 38.12
C ALA A 54 13.99 38.60 37.58
N ALA A 55 14.60 39.40 36.69
CA ALA A 55 15.92 39.16 36.12
C ALA A 55 17.09 39.61 37.04
N SER A 56 16.89 40.61 37.91
CA SER A 56 17.94 41.17 38.78
C SER A 56 18.16 40.39 40.08
N GLY A 57 17.47 39.26 40.30
CA GLY A 57 17.74 38.35 41.42
C GLY A 57 17.39 38.87 42.82
N GLU A 58 16.81 40.06 42.97
CA GLU A 58 16.37 40.64 44.26
C GLU A 58 14.95 40.20 44.66
N SER A 59 14.61 38.94 44.42
CA SER A 59 13.53 38.27 45.13
C SER A 59 14.13 37.19 46.01
N GLU A 60 14.01 37.36 47.33
CA GLU A 60 14.36 36.35 48.35
C GLU A 60 13.61 35.00 48.19
N VAL A 61 12.78 34.86 47.15
CA VAL A 61 12.00 33.67 46.83
C VAL A 61 12.59 32.86 45.66
N ALA A 62 13.60 33.36 44.95
CA ALA A 62 14.17 32.66 43.78
C ALA A 62 15.24 31.59 44.11
N GLY A 63 15.65 31.47 45.38
CA GLY A 63 16.73 30.55 45.80
C GLY A 63 16.31 29.18 46.32
N LYS A 64 15.01 28.86 46.39
CA LYS A 64 14.52 27.53 46.78
C LYS A 64 13.68 26.96 45.65
N GLY A 65 14.16 25.90 45.02
CA GLY A 65 13.41 25.15 44.01
C GLY A 65 11.99 24.85 44.48
N PHE A 66 11.02 25.05 43.58
CA PHE A 66 9.60 24.76 43.73
C PHE A 66 9.33 23.24 43.86
N VAL A 67 9.87 22.59 44.90
CA VAL A 67 9.44 21.25 45.31
C VAL A 67 8.77 21.39 46.67
N PRO A 68 7.43 21.56 46.73
CA PRO A 68 6.74 21.61 48.00
C PRO A 68 6.84 20.24 48.68
N LYS A 69 7.60 20.17 49.78
CA LYS A 69 7.55 19.03 50.70
C LYS A 69 6.24 19.12 51.46
N LEU A 70 5.24 18.37 51.01
CA LEU A 70 3.96 18.23 51.71
C LEU A 70 4.14 17.24 52.86
N TYR A 71 3.97 17.72 54.09
CA TYR A 71 3.95 16.88 55.28
C TYR A 71 2.56 16.30 55.46
N VAL A 72 2.47 14.97 55.52
CA VAL A 72 1.21 14.23 55.67
C VAL A 72 0.95 13.83 57.14
N SER A 73 -0.33 13.55 57.45
CA SER A 73 -0.84 13.19 58.78
C SER A 73 -0.13 11.99 59.42
N PRO A 74 0.03 11.91 60.76
CA PRO A 74 0.73 10.82 61.47
C PRO A 74 0.24 9.39 61.19
N VAL A 75 -1.00 9.24 60.69
CA VAL A 75 -1.57 7.95 60.31
C VAL A 75 -0.88 7.36 59.06
N LEU A 76 -0.38 8.20 58.16
CA LEU A 76 0.33 7.79 56.94
C LEU A 76 1.79 7.38 57.22
N ASP A 77 2.41 7.92 58.29
CA ASP A 77 3.80 7.64 58.66
C ASP A 77 4.02 6.15 59.03
N ARG A 78 3.03 5.55 59.72
CA ARG A 78 3.01 4.11 60.06
C ARG A 78 2.90 3.17 58.85
N LEU A 79 2.36 3.64 57.72
CA LEU A 79 2.13 2.82 56.52
C LEU A 79 3.21 3.01 55.45
N PHE A 80 3.84 4.20 55.38
CA PHE A 80 4.74 4.59 54.28
C PHE A 80 6.20 4.86 54.69
N GLY A 81 6.52 4.80 55.99
CA GLY A 81 7.91 4.77 56.48
C GLY A 81 8.60 6.14 56.57
N SER A 82 7.99 7.22 56.06
CA SER A 82 8.33 8.61 56.39
C SER A 82 7.24 9.59 55.92
N SER A 83 7.30 10.83 56.38
CA SER A 83 6.24 11.84 56.28
C SER A 83 6.34 12.82 55.11
N TYR A 84 7.26 12.61 54.16
CA TYR A 84 7.45 13.52 53.03
C TYR A 84 6.98 12.93 51.69
N VAL A 85 6.27 13.77 50.93
CA VAL A 85 5.94 13.53 49.53
C VAL A 85 6.86 14.39 48.66
N SER A 86 7.58 13.76 47.74
CA SER A 86 8.32 14.43 46.67
C SER A 86 7.60 14.14 45.36
N LEU A 87 7.14 15.17 44.67
CA LEU A 87 6.55 15.06 43.34
C LEU A 87 7.31 16.01 42.41
N VAL A 88 7.97 15.46 41.40
CA VAL A 88 8.76 16.22 40.43
C VAL A 88 8.11 16.09 39.06
N PRO A 89 7.23 17.02 38.68
CA PRO A 89 6.75 17.14 37.31
C PRO A 89 7.81 17.81 36.44
N THR A 90 8.00 17.29 35.23
CA THR A 90 8.88 17.81 34.19
C THR A 90 8.14 17.79 32.86
N GLY A 91 8.50 18.67 31.93
CA GLY A 91 7.80 18.83 30.64
C GLY A 91 7.10 20.17 30.54
N PHE A 92 6.13 20.27 29.64
CA PHE A 92 5.42 21.51 29.35
C PHE A 92 3.93 21.26 29.11
N VAL A 93 3.17 22.33 29.31
CA VAL A 93 1.76 22.41 28.95
C VAL A 93 1.59 23.71 28.18
N VAL A 94 1.20 23.59 26.91
CA VAL A 94 0.80 24.72 26.08
C VAL A 94 -0.70 24.63 25.87
N LEU A 95 -1.37 25.76 26.06
CA LEU A 95 -2.80 25.93 25.82
C LEU A 95 -2.95 27.08 24.85
N ASP A 96 -3.32 26.75 23.62
CA ASP A 96 -3.54 27.71 22.56
C ASP A 96 -5.04 28.01 22.48
N PHE A 97 -5.36 29.27 22.77
CA PHE A 97 -6.70 29.80 22.67
C PHE A 97 -6.74 30.79 21.51
N GLY A 98 -7.58 30.53 20.52
CA GLY A 98 -7.70 31.34 19.32
C GLY A 98 -9.15 31.51 18.89
N GLY A 99 -9.38 32.50 18.04
CA GLY A 99 -10.61 32.61 17.27
C GLY A 99 -10.25 32.64 15.79
N GLU A 100 -10.67 31.64 15.03
CA GLU A 100 -10.49 31.65 13.59
C GLU A 100 -11.82 31.98 12.91
N PHE A 101 -11.80 33.01 12.06
CA PHE A 101 -12.95 33.44 11.30
C PHE A 101 -12.55 33.53 9.83
N GLN A 102 -13.14 32.69 9.01
CA GLN A 102 -12.91 32.64 7.58
C GLN A 102 -14.13 33.16 6.84
N LYS A 103 -13.87 33.99 5.82
CA LYS A 103 -14.89 34.39 4.84
C LYS A 103 -14.55 33.79 3.48
N ASN A 104 -15.43 32.95 2.96
CA ASN A 104 -15.35 32.41 1.61
C ASN A 104 -16.38 33.10 0.71
N SER A 105 -15.92 33.83 -0.29
CA SER A 105 -16.78 34.57 -1.22
C SER A 105 -17.32 33.70 -2.37
N ASN A 106 -17.29 32.36 -2.24
CA ASN A 106 -17.85 31.47 -3.25
C ASN A 106 -19.37 31.70 -3.39
N PRO A 107 -19.85 32.14 -4.56
CA PRO A 107 -21.26 32.44 -4.79
C PRO A 107 -22.17 31.20 -4.75
N ASN A 108 -21.60 30.00 -4.90
CA ASN A 108 -22.33 28.73 -4.77
C ASN A 108 -22.65 28.36 -3.31
N LEU A 109 -22.05 29.05 -2.33
CA LEU A 109 -22.37 28.89 -0.91
C LEU A 109 -23.41 29.92 -0.47
N ASN A 110 -24.35 29.50 0.38
CA ASN A 110 -25.32 30.40 0.98
C ASN A 110 -24.60 31.49 1.80
N ILE A 111 -25.14 32.71 1.84
CA ILE A 111 -24.51 33.88 2.52
C ILE A 111 -24.13 33.59 3.99
N ARG A 112 -24.92 32.77 4.70
CA ARG A 112 -24.61 32.33 6.07
C ARG A 112 -23.41 31.38 6.15
N GLN A 113 -23.19 30.54 5.13
CA GLN A 113 -22.07 29.60 5.04
C GLN A 113 -20.80 30.24 4.46
N GLN A 114 -20.92 31.41 3.82
CA GLN A 114 -19.78 32.21 3.37
C GLN A 114 -18.97 32.82 4.52
N ARG A 115 -19.50 32.85 5.75
CA ARG A 115 -18.78 33.26 6.95
C ARG A 115 -18.85 32.13 7.95
N ASN A 116 -17.72 31.49 8.21
CA ASN A 116 -17.59 30.48 9.25
C ASN A 116 -16.52 30.93 10.24
N GLY A 117 -16.71 30.61 11.50
CA GLY A 117 -15.68 30.83 12.50
C GLY A 117 -16.01 30.13 13.80
N GLY A 118 -14.97 29.92 14.60
CA GLY A 118 -15.07 29.16 15.82
C GLY A 118 -13.98 29.52 16.80
N PHE A 119 -14.19 29.09 18.03
CA PHE A 119 -13.13 29.11 19.03
C PHE A 119 -12.21 27.92 18.76
N ILE A 120 -10.92 28.21 18.60
CA ILE A 120 -9.87 27.20 18.55
C ILE A 120 -9.36 27.02 19.97
N PHE A 121 -9.37 25.77 20.41
CA PHE A 121 -8.76 25.35 21.65
C PHE A 121 -7.88 24.16 21.35
N ASP A 122 -6.57 24.42 21.27
CA ASP A 122 -5.58 23.38 21.09
C ASP A 122 -4.78 23.25 22.39
N GLN A 123 -4.76 22.04 22.92
CA GLN A 123 -3.98 21.70 24.10
C GLN A 123 -2.80 20.85 23.65
N GLN A 124 -1.61 21.18 24.12
CA GLN A 124 -0.43 20.33 23.99
C GLN A 124 0.16 20.10 25.37
N ILE A 125 -0.06 18.91 25.91
CA ILE A 125 0.49 18.45 27.19
C ILE A 125 1.58 17.44 26.87
N SER A 126 2.81 17.69 27.34
CA SER A 126 3.86 16.69 27.38
C SER A 126 4.48 16.71 28.77
N MET A 127 4.09 15.77 29.62
CA MET A 127 4.42 15.76 31.05
C MET A 127 5.00 14.41 31.49
N ASN A 128 6.07 14.50 32.27
CA ASN A 128 6.73 13.41 32.97
C ASN A 128 6.72 13.71 34.47
N VAL A 129 5.98 12.93 35.24
CA VAL A 129 5.82 13.09 36.68
C VAL A 129 6.48 11.90 37.37
N THR A 130 7.50 12.17 38.18
CA THR A 130 8.09 11.17 39.08
C THR A 130 7.85 11.61 40.52
N GLY A 131 7.17 10.77 41.29
CA GLY A 131 6.87 11.01 42.69
C GLY A 131 7.33 9.88 43.60
N LYS A 132 7.74 10.23 44.81
CA LYS A 132 7.97 9.29 45.92
C LYS A 132 7.21 9.77 47.16
N VAL A 133 6.46 8.87 47.78
CA VAL A 133 5.78 9.08 49.06
C VAL A 133 6.50 8.20 50.08
N GLY A 134 7.29 8.85 50.93
CA GLY A 134 8.19 8.18 51.85
C GLY A 134 9.17 7.22 51.16
N GLU A 135 9.38 6.03 51.73
CA GLU A 135 10.28 5.01 51.18
C GLU A 135 9.56 3.91 50.40
N LYS A 136 8.25 3.74 50.65
CA LYS A 136 7.51 2.58 50.16
C LYS A 136 6.74 2.83 48.87
N LEU A 137 6.39 4.06 48.51
CA LEU A 137 5.52 4.31 47.34
C LEU A 137 6.20 5.23 46.32
N ALA A 138 6.22 4.78 45.07
CA ALA A 138 6.71 5.51 43.91
C ALA A 138 5.62 5.65 42.85
N VAL A 139 5.49 6.82 42.25
CA VAL A 139 4.56 7.12 41.16
C VAL A 139 5.38 7.57 39.97
N THR A 140 5.14 6.99 38.81
CA THR A 140 5.72 7.42 37.53
C THR A 140 4.59 7.58 36.54
N ALA A 141 4.39 8.78 36.01
CA ALA A 141 3.39 9.06 35.00
C ALA A 141 4.02 9.83 33.84
N ASN A 142 3.95 9.29 32.64
CA ASN A 142 4.26 9.97 31.39
C ASN A 142 2.96 10.12 30.60
N PHE A 143 2.66 11.35 30.22
CA PHE A 143 1.47 11.68 29.45
C PHE A 143 1.83 12.68 28.37
N ASP A 144 1.56 12.31 27.12
CA ASP A 144 1.64 13.19 25.98
C ASP A 144 0.35 13.05 25.16
N ASN A 145 -0.35 14.15 24.90
CA ASN A 145 -1.58 14.13 24.13
C ASN A 145 -1.36 14.22 22.61
N ASN A 146 -0.12 14.44 22.16
CA ASN A 146 0.28 14.28 20.76
C ASN A 146 0.69 12.84 20.42
N ASN A 147 0.75 11.94 21.40
CA ASN A 147 0.98 10.52 21.15
C ASN A 147 -0.14 9.97 20.26
N SER A 148 0.23 9.24 19.21
CA SER A 148 -0.74 8.68 18.26
C SER A 148 -1.63 7.59 18.90
N PHE A 149 -1.22 7.03 20.05
CA PHE A 149 -1.95 5.97 20.74
C PHE A 149 -1.86 6.06 22.27
N ASP A 150 -2.97 5.74 22.95
CA ASP A 150 -3.09 5.80 24.42
C ASP A 150 -2.13 4.86 25.19
N PHE A 151 -1.66 3.76 24.57
CA PHE A 151 -0.73 2.85 25.23
C PHE A 151 0.68 3.43 25.38
N GLN A 152 1.01 4.51 24.67
CA GLN A 152 2.30 5.21 24.80
C GLN A 152 2.35 6.04 26.09
N ASN A 153 1.18 6.40 26.63
CA ASN A 153 1.06 7.05 27.91
C ASN A 153 1.23 6.02 29.03
N ASN A 154 2.25 6.24 29.87
CA ASN A 154 2.60 5.33 30.94
C ASN A 154 2.12 5.88 32.28
N PHE A 155 1.44 5.05 33.06
CA PHE A 155 1.08 5.34 34.43
C PHE A 155 1.42 4.14 35.29
N LYS A 156 2.32 4.30 36.25
CA LYS A 156 2.74 3.24 37.16
C LYS A 156 2.77 3.76 38.60
N VAL A 157 2.09 3.06 39.49
CA VAL A 157 2.24 3.23 40.94
C VAL A 157 2.86 1.96 41.49
N GLU A 158 3.99 2.08 42.16
CA GLU A 158 4.74 0.97 42.74
C GLU A 158 4.82 1.14 44.25
N TYR A 159 4.34 0.14 44.98
CA TYR A 159 4.58 -0.03 46.41
C TYR A 159 5.64 -1.09 46.63
N THR A 160 6.62 -0.81 47.48
CA THR A 160 7.71 -1.71 47.86
C THR A 160 7.67 -1.92 49.37
N GLY A 161 7.42 -3.16 49.79
CA GLY A 161 7.45 -3.55 51.20
C GLY A 161 8.88 -3.71 51.71
N TYR A 162 9.05 -3.72 53.03
CA TYR A 162 10.33 -4.00 53.66
C TYR A 162 10.71 -5.49 53.54
N LYS A 163 11.93 -5.82 53.96
CA LYS A 163 12.46 -7.20 53.87
C LYS A 163 11.65 -8.19 54.72
N GLU A 164 10.95 -7.71 55.73
CA GLU A 164 10.15 -8.46 56.68
C GLU A 164 8.67 -8.56 56.25
N ASP A 165 8.22 -7.70 55.33
CA ASP A 165 6.82 -7.66 54.89
C ASP A 165 6.46 -8.86 53.99
N ILE A 166 5.28 -9.44 54.15
CA ILE A 166 4.80 -10.51 53.26
C ILE A 166 4.58 -9.98 51.84
N LEU A 167 3.98 -8.79 51.71
CA LEU A 167 3.82 -8.09 50.44
C LEU A 167 5.14 -7.41 50.06
N LYS A 168 5.82 -7.95 49.04
CA LYS A 168 7.08 -7.39 48.54
C LYS A 168 6.87 -6.25 47.57
N LYS A 169 5.97 -6.43 46.61
CA LYS A 169 5.64 -5.41 45.61
C LYS A 169 4.15 -5.39 45.28
N LEU A 170 3.62 -4.20 45.05
CA LEU A 170 2.31 -3.98 44.43
C LEU A 170 2.48 -2.91 43.36
N GLU A 171 2.23 -3.29 42.11
CA GLU A 171 2.30 -2.41 40.95
C GLU A 171 0.88 -2.20 40.40
N LEU A 172 0.52 -0.95 40.08
CA LEU A 172 -0.77 -0.56 39.50
C LEU A 172 -0.53 0.27 38.22
N GLY A 173 -1.34 0.03 37.19
CA GLY A 173 -1.22 0.69 35.89
C GLY A 173 -0.39 -0.15 34.91
N ASN A 174 0.60 0.44 34.23
CA ASN A 174 1.49 -0.28 33.33
C ASN A 174 2.37 -1.28 34.12
N VAL A 175 2.12 -2.57 33.92
CA VAL A 175 2.84 -3.67 34.56
C VAL A 175 3.41 -4.61 33.51
N SER A 176 4.43 -5.36 33.89
CA SER A 176 5.02 -6.41 33.06
C SER A 176 5.21 -7.68 33.87
N LEU A 177 5.06 -8.83 33.20
CA LEU A 177 5.30 -10.14 33.77
C LEU A 177 6.23 -10.95 32.85
N PRO A 178 7.52 -10.57 32.72
CA PRO A 178 8.49 -11.40 32.00
C PRO A 178 8.58 -12.79 32.63
N LEU A 179 8.44 -13.82 31.80
CA LEU A 179 8.65 -15.22 32.20
C LEU A 179 9.90 -15.76 31.52
N ASN A 180 10.78 -16.39 32.31
CA ASN A 180 12.02 -17.00 31.85
C ASN A 180 11.82 -18.47 31.41
N ASN A 181 10.63 -18.81 30.90
CA ASN A 181 10.28 -20.15 30.43
C ASN A 181 10.03 -20.11 28.92
N THR A 182 10.36 -21.19 28.22
CA THR A 182 10.11 -21.39 26.79
C THR A 182 8.66 -21.82 26.50
N LEU A 183 7.98 -22.47 27.46
CA LEU A 183 6.62 -22.99 27.27
C LEU A 183 5.51 -21.95 27.45
N ILE A 184 5.66 -21.04 28.42
CA ILE A 184 4.66 -20.01 28.74
C ILE A 184 5.34 -18.65 28.58
N GLN A 185 4.81 -17.85 27.66
CA GLN A 185 5.29 -16.50 27.40
C GLN A 185 4.59 -15.50 28.31
N GLY A 186 5.39 -14.71 29.01
CA GLY A 186 4.90 -13.58 29.80
C GLY A 186 4.61 -12.38 28.90
N ALA A 187 3.61 -11.57 29.26
CA ALA A 187 3.29 -10.34 28.56
C ALA A 187 4.05 -9.14 29.15
N GLN A 188 4.53 -8.24 28.29
CA GLN A 188 5.31 -7.07 28.70
C GLN A 188 4.48 -5.79 28.80
N ASN A 189 3.48 -5.63 27.93
CA ASN A 189 2.67 -4.41 27.87
C ASN A 189 1.25 -4.66 28.42
N LEU A 190 1.13 -4.65 29.75
CA LEU A 190 -0.12 -4.90 30.46
C LEU A 190 -0.57 -3.64 31.22
N PHE A 191 -1.88 -3.41 31.32
CA PHE A 191 -2.44 -2.38 32.20
C PHE A 191 -3.33 -3.03 33.26
N GLY A 192 -2.95 -2.96 34.52
CA GLY A 192 -3.70 -3.57 35.61
C GLY A 192 -2.96 -3.59 36.93
N ILE A 193 -3.14 -4.67 37.67
CA ILE A 193 -2.61 -4.86 39.02
C ILE A 193 -1.65 -6.05 39.00
N LYS A 194 -0.46 -5.87 39.56
CA LYS A 194 0.51 -6.94 39.80
C LYS A 194 0.93 -6.93 41.26
N THR A 195 0.90 -8.09 41.90
CA THR A 195 1.29 -8.25 43.30
C THR A 195 2.38 -9.31 43.42
N GLN A 196 3.35 -9.08 44.28
CA GLN A 196 4.40 -10.03 44.63
C GLN A 196 4.39 -10.22 46.14
N MET A 197 4.11 -11.44 46.58
CA MET A 197 4.08 -11.84 47.99
C MET A 197 5.16 -12.90 48.23
N GLN A 198 5.83 -12.86 49.38
CA GLN A 198 6.83 -13.83 49.76
C GLN A 198 6.48 -14.49 51.09
N PHE A 199 6.31 -15.81 51.07
CA PHE A 199 6.05 -16.67 52.22
C PHE A 199 7.27 -17.55 52.46
N GLY A 200 8.24 -17.03 53.21
CA GLY A 200 9.53 -17.71 53.42
C GLY A 200 10.29 -17.92 52.09
N LYS A 201 10.38 -19.19 51.66
CA LYS A 201 11.05 -19.61 50.40
C LYS A 201 10.13 -19.60 49.17
N LEU A 202 8.83 -19.41 49.35
CA LEU A 202 7.84 -19.32 48.28
C LEU A 202 7.59 -17.85 47.91
N THR A 203 7.75 -17.50 46.64
CA THR A 203 7.35 -16.20 46.08
C THR A 203 6.15 -16.40 45.17
N ALA A 204 5.03 -15.76 45.48
CA ALA A 204 3.83 -15.75 44.67
C ALA A 204 3.71 -14.40 43.94
N THR A 205 3.69 -14.42 42.61
CA THR A 205 3.49 -13.23 41.77
C THR A 205 2.17 -13.35 41.03
N THR A 206 1.20 -12.49 41.33
CA THR A 206 -0.13 -12.51 40.71
C THR A 206 -0.30 -11.28 39.83
N VAL A 207 -0.93 -11.45 38.67
CA VAL A 207 -1.30 -10.36 37.76
C VAL A 207 -2.78 -10.46 37.40
N ALA A 208 -3.46 -9.32 37.36
CA ALA A 208 -4.81 -9.16 36.83
C ALA A 208 -4.82 -7.88 36.01
N SER A 209 -4.87 -8.01 34.68
CA SER A 209 -4.62 -6.89 33.77
C SER A 209 -5.33 -7.04 32.44
N THR A 210 -5.43 -5.95 31.70
CA THR A 210 -5.76 -6.00 30.28
C THR A 210 -4.47 -6.03 29.46
N GLN A 211 -4.40 -6.96 28.50
CA GLN A 211 -3.31 -7.04 27.55
C GLN A 211 -3.61 -6.07 26.39
N ARG A 212 -2.70 -5.13 26.17
CA ARG A 212 -2.82 -4.11 25.11
C ARG A 212 -2.08 -4.51 23.82
N GLY A 213 -1.21 -5.52 23.88
CA GLY A 213 -0.47 -6.06 22.73
C GLY A 213 -1.06 -7.36 22.16
N LYS A 214 -0.79 -7.63 20.88
CA LYS A 214 -1.11 -8.92 20.22
C LYS A 214 0.20 -9.64 19.91
N VAL A 215 0.36 -10.85 20.47
CA VAL A 215 1.42 -11.77 20.06
C VAL A 215 1.05 -12.35 18.70
N SER A 216 1.97 -12.22 17.74
CA SER A 216 1.85 -12.78 16.40
C SER A 216 3.12 -13.56 16.06
N SER A 217 3.00 -14.51 15.14
CA SER A 217 4.13 -15.34 14.67
C SER A 217 4.15 -15.36 13.16
N ILE A 218 5.33 -15.28 12.58
CA ILE A 218 5.59 -15.53 11.16
C ILE A 218 6.47 -16.76 11.08
N ASP A 219 6.01 -17.79 10.41
CA ASP A 219 6.81 -18.98 10.14
C ASP A 219 7.33 -18.93 8.71
N ILE A 220 8.64 -18.89 8.57
CA ILE A 220 9.36 -18.95 7.31
C ILE A 220 9.93 -20.36 7.20
N PRO A 221 9.43 -21.18 6.26
CA PRO A 221 10.00 -22.49 6.00
C PRO A 221 11.48 -22.38 5.68
N GLY A 222 12.28 -23.23 6.29
CA GLY A 222 13.69 -23.33 6.02
C GLY A 222 13.88 -24.31 4.90
N GLY A 223 14.69 -23.94 3.94
CA GLY A 223 15.26 -24.87 3.00
C GLY A 223 16.72 -24.49 2.82
N SER A 224 17.62 -25.48 2.89
CA SER A 224 19.07 -25.28 2.86
C SER A 224 19.56 -24.90 1.46
N ASN A 225 18.64 -24.44 0.61
CA ASN A 225 18.70 -23.99 -0.78
C ASN A 225 17.34 -23.40 -1.20
N GLY A 226 16.73 -22.52 -0.39
CA GLY A 226 15.55 -21.75 -0.83
C GLY A 226 14.28 -22.56 -1.10
N GLN A 227 13.69 -23.21 -0.07
CA GLN A 227 12.27 -23.57 -0.17
C GLN A 227 11.46 -22.27 -0.11
N GLY A 228 11.23 -21.70 -1.29
CA GLY A 228 10.66 -20.38 -1.46
C GLY A 228 9.27 -20.21 -0.85
N ARG A 229 8.83 -18.95 -0.78
CA ARG A 229 7.49 -18.57 -0.35
C ARG A 229 6.47 -19.30 -1.22
N PRO A 230 5.55 -20.09 -0.64
CA PRO A 230 4.54 -20.75 -1.43
C PRO A 230 3.60 -19.71 -2.04
N PHE A 231 3.10 -20.01 -3.23
CA PHE A 231 2.04 -19.23 -3.86
C PHE A 231 1.00 -20.16 -4.44
N GLU A 232 -0.22 -19.64 -4.49
CA GLU A 232 -1.35 -20.26 -5.16
C GLU A 232 -2.13 -19.16 -5.87
N MET A 233 -2.40 -19.36 -7.15
CA MET A 233 -3.22 -18.47 -7.96
C MET A 233 -4.21 -19.30 -8.77
N ILE A 234 -5.47 -18.92 -8.74
CA ILE A 234 -6.48 -19.55 -9.59
C ILE A 234 -6.34 -19.07 -11.04
N ALA A 235 -6.74 -19.87 -12.03
CA ALA A 235 -6.61 -19.52 -13.45
C ALA A 235 -7.40 -18.26 -13.84
N SER A 236 -8.53 -17.95 -13.19
CA SER A 236 -9.22 -16.67 -13.39
C SER A 236 -8.42 -15.46 -12.86
N GLY A 237 -7.42 -15.69 -12.02
CA GLY A 237 -6.57 -14.69 -11.37
C GLY A 237 -5.49 -14.06 -12.26
N TYR A 238 -5.69 -13.97 -13.58
CA TYR A 238 -4.74 -13.30 -14.48
C TYR A 238 -4.58 -11.81 -14.15
N ASP A 239 -3.46 -11.21 -14.56
CA ASP A 239 -3.15 -9.78 -14.36
C ASP A 239 -3.89 -8.90 -15.37
N GLU A 240 -5.10 -8.49 -15.00
CA GLU A 240 -6.05 -7.78 -15.86
C GLU A 240 -5.68 -6.31 -16.08
N ASN A 241 -6.03 -5.76 -17.26
CA ASN A 241 -5.87 -4.35 -17.64
C ASN A 241 -4.42 -3.82 -17.59
N ARG A 242 -3.43 -4.69 -17.80
CA ARG A 242 -2.00 -4.31 -17.77
C ARG A 242 -1.22 -4.69 -19.04
N HIS A 243 -1.58 -5.81 -19.65
CA HIS A 243 -0.84 -6.39 -20.77
C HIS A 243 -1.70 -6.38 -22.04
N PHE A 244 -1.19 -5.82 -23.13
CA PHE A 244 -1.93 -5.66 -24.37
C PHE A 244 -1.05 -5.93 -25.59
N PHE A 245 -1.57 -6.69 -26.55
CA PHE A 245 -0.97 -6.78 -27.89
C PHE A 245 -1.08 -5.45 -28.62
N LEU A 246 -0.10 -5.11 -29.46
CA LEU A 246 -0.11 -3.90 -30.27
C LEU A 246 -1.12 -3.94 -31.43
N GLY A 247 -1.62 -5.12 -31.79
CA GLY A 247 -2.58 -5.35 -32.86
C GLY A 247 -2.83 -6.84 -33.09
N HIS A 248 -3.83 -7.19 -33.92
CA HIS A 248 -4.17 -8.60 -34.13
C HIS A 248 -3.09 -9.39 -34.85
N PHE A 249 -2.29 -8.74 -35.70
CA PHE A 249 -1.12 -9.36 -36.34
C PHE A 249 -0.19 -10.01 -35.31
N PHE A 250 0.13 -9.32 -34.22
CA PHE A 250 1.02 -9.84 -33.18
C PHE A 250 0.33 -10.95 -32.37
N ARG A 251 -0.94 -10.73 -32.00
CA ARG A 251 -1.75 -11.71 -31.27
C ARG A 251 -1.85 -13.03 -32.03
N GLU A 252 -2.30 -13.01 -33.28
CA GLU A 252 -2.55 -14.21 -34.09
C GLU A 252 -1.27 -15.00 -34.37
N ASN A 253 -0.11 -14.35 -34.33
CA ASN A 253 1.18 -14.99 -34.52
C ASN A 253 1.89 -15.42 -33.24
N TYR A 254 1.44 -14.96 -32.07
CA TYR A 254 2.09 -15.15 -30.78
C TYR A 254 2.45 -16.62 -30.49
N THR A 255 1.45 -17.51 -30.47
CA THR A 255 1.67 -18.94 -30.19
C THR A 255 2.60 -19.60 -31.22
N ARG A 256 2.53 -19.17 -32.49
CA ARG A 256 3.39 -19.68 -33.56
C ARG A 256 4.83 -19.26 -33.38
N TRP A 257 5.08 -17.99 -33.05
CA TRP A 257 6.42 -17.47 -32.78
C TRP A 257 7.07 -18.09 -31.54
N LEU A 258 6.24 -18.64 -30.64
CA LEU A 258 6.65 -19.36 -29.43
C LEU A 258 6.60 -20.88 -29.56
N ALA A 259 6.48 -21.43 -30.77
CA ALA A 259 6.46 -22.88 -30.97
C ALA A 259 7.80 -23.57 -30.62
N SER A 260 8.90 -22.80 -30.59
CA SER A 260 10.27 -23.31 -30.52
C SER A 260 11.12 -22.67 -29.41
N PRO A 261 10.72 -22.72 -28.12
CA PRO A 261 11.58 -22.23 -27.04
C PRO A 261 12.95 -22.94 -27.07
N PRO A 262 14.05 -22.28 -26.65
CA PRO A 262 14.10 -20.91 -26.10
C PRO A 262 14.10 -19.80 -27.18
N ASN A 263 14.13 -20.15 -28.47
CA ASN A 263 14.24 -19.18 -29.56
C ASN A 263 12.86 -18.65 -29.99
N ILE A 264 12.74 -17.33 -30.13
CA ILE A 264 11.57 -16.69 -30.71
C ILE A 264 11.74 -16.66 -32.23
N ILE A 265 10.84 -17.31 -32.97
CA ILE A 265 10.92 -17.40 -34.44
C ILE A 265 10.19 -16.24 -35.15
N SER A 266 10.09 -15.08 -34.50
CA SER A 266 9.49 -13.91 -35.13
C SER A 266 10.52 -13.20 -36.02
N GLY A 267 10.09 -12.78 -37.21
CA GLY A 267 10.85 -11.87 -38.08
C GLY A 267 10.65 -10.40 -37.72
N VAL A 268 10.07 -10.12 -36.54
CA VAL A 268 9.63 -8.80 -36.09
C VAL A 268 10.70 -8.17 -35.20
N ASN A 269 10.96 -6.89 -35.42
CA ASN A 269 11.71 -6.05 -34.48
C ASN A 269 11.05 -4.67 -34.36
N ILE A 270 10.40 -4.42 -33.22
CA ILE A 270 9.76 -3.14 -32.90
C ILE A 270 10.81 -2.15 -32.40
N THR A 271 10.88 -1.00 -33.06
CA THR A 271 11.89 0.03 -32.80
C THR A 271 11.36 1.13 -31.89
N ARG A 272 10.07 1.48 -32.02
CA ARG A 272 9.45 2.59 -31.30
C ARG A 272 7.99 2.29 -30.98
N VAL A 273 7.58 2.61 -29.76
CA VAL A 273 6.20 2.56 -29.31
C VAL A 273 5.90 3.83 -28.53
N GLU A 274 4.80 4.50 -28.87
CA GLU A 274 4.24 5.62 -28.13
C GLU A 274 2.89 5.21 -27.57
N VAL A 275 2.69 5.43 -26.27
CA VAL A 275 1.48 4.98 -25.56
C VAL A 275 0.79 6.20 -24.96
N TYR A 276 -0.52 6.30 -25.17
CA TYR A 276 -1.35 7.41 -24.72
C TYR A 276 -2.48 6.91 -23.83
N VAL A 277 -2.68 7.59 -22.70
CA VAL A 277 -3.76 7.33 -21.74
C VAL A 277 -4.44 8.64 -21.40
N LEU A 278 -5.74 8.59 -21.08
CA LEU A 278 -6.49 9.76 -20.62
C LEU A 278 -5.82 10.41 -19.39
N ASN A 279 -5.59 11.72 -19.44
CA ASN A 279 -5.01 12.44 -18.31
C ASN A 279 -6.08 12.79 -17.26
N ARG A 280 -5.86 12.39 -16.01
CA ARG A 280 -6.74 12.73 -14.88
C ARG A 280 -6.12 13.72 -13.90
N ASN A 281 -4.80 13.85 -13.92
CA ASN A 281 -4.03 14.54 -12.88
C ASN A 281 -3.47 15.88 -13.37
N ASN A 282 -4.26 16.68 -14.11
CA ASN A 282 -3.89 18.03 -14.59
C ASN A 282 -2.42 18.18 -15.05
N ASP A 283 -1.80 17.12 -15.55
CA ASP A 283 -0.38 17.11 -15.89
C ASP A 283 -0.23 17.75 -17.25
N THR A 284 0.34 18.95 -17.31
CA THR A 284 0.35 19.78 -18.51
C THR A 284 1.46 19.41 -19.50
N GLN A 285 2.37 18.48 -19.18
CA GLN A 285 3.66 18.41 -19.89
C GLN A 285 3.66 17.73 -21.26
N THR A 286 2.61 17.03 -21.70
CA THR A 286 2.52 16.43 -23.05
C THR A 286 1.06 16.16 -23.46
N GLN A 287 0.16 17.08 -23.14
CA GLN A 287 -1.26 16.90 -23.43
C GLN A 287 -1.53 17.02 -24.93
N ARG A 288 -2.23 16.05 -25.51
CA ARG A 288 -2.70 16.12 -26.89
C ARG A 288 -4.11 15.53 -27.01
N ASN A 289 -4.86 16.00 -27.99
CA ASN A 289 -6.10 15.35 -28.38
C ASN A 289 -5.77 14.11 -29.22
N VAL A 290 -6.32 12.96 -28.81
CA VAL A 290 -6.03 11.66 -29.45
C VAL A 290 -7.33 11.01 -29.86
N ILE A 291 -7.39 10.55 -31.11
CA ILE A 291 -8.42 9.63 -31.59
C ILE A 291 -7.80 8.24 -31.69
N GLY A 292 -8.20 7.34 -30.81
CA GLY A 292 -7.88 5.93 -30.91
C GLY A 292 -8.85 5.25 -31.87
N LEU A 293 -8.35 4.64 -32.94
CA LEU A 293 -9.13 3.95 -33.96
C LEU A 293 -9.03 2.43 -33.77
N MET A 294 -10.15 1.72 -33.69
CA MET A 294 -10.17 0.27 -33.48
C MET A 294 -9.59 -0.50 -34.67
N ASP A 295 -10.02 -0.21 -35.89
CA ASP A 295 -9.61 -0.98 -37.08
C ASP A 295 -8.30 -0.47 -37.70
N LEU A 296 -7.64 0.53 -37.13
CA LEU A 296 -6.40 1.07 -37.69
C LEU A 296 -5.32 -0.02 -37.73
N GLY A 297 -4.60 -0.15 -38.84
CA GLY A 297 -3.53 -1.13 -38.93
C GLY A 297 -3.99 -2.58 -39.09
N GLU A 298 -5.31 -2.87 -39.10
CA GLU A 298 -5.83 -4.23 -39.17
C GLU A 298 -6.22 -4.63 -40.59
N GLY A 299 -5.56 -5.67 -41.14
CA GLY A 299 -5.87 -6.21 -42.46
C GLY A 299 -6.84 -7.40 -42.43
N SER A 300 -6.68 -8.30 -41.45
CA SER A 300 -7.46 -9.53 -41.31
C SER A 300 -8.69 -9.36 -40.40
N ARG A 301 -8.58 -8.56 -39.34
CA ARG A 301 -9.59 -8.36 -38.29
C ARG A 301 -10.16 -6.94 -38.33
N VAL A 302 -11.00 -6.66 -39.33
CA VAL A 302 -11.71 -5.39 -39.47
C VAL A 302 -13.16 -5.56 -39.02
N TYR A 303 -13.57 -4.77 -38.03
CA TYR A 303 -14.89 -4.84 -37.42
C TYR A 303 -15.95 -4.10 -38.25
N ASN A 304 -15.70 -2.84 -38.62
CA ASN A 304 -16.68 -1.99 -39.30
C ASN A 304 -16.69 -2.23 -40.81
N SER A 305 -17.87 -2.38 -41.41
CA SER A 305 -18.02 -2.58 -42.86
C SER A 305 -17.58 -1.37 -43.70
N ALA A 306 -17.69 -0.16 -43.15
CA ALA A 306 -17.28 1.07 -43.83
C ALA A 306 -15.78 1.12 -44.14
N VAL A 307 -14.97 0.35 -43.40
CA VAL A 307 -13.53 0.21 -43.64
C VAL A 307 -13.27 -0.77 -44.78
N GLY A 308 -13.03 -0.20 -45.97
CA GLY A 308 -12.69 -0.91 -47.21
C GLY A 308 -11.19 -1.14 -47.43
N GLY A 309 -10.85 -1.76 -48.57
CA GLY A 309 -9.45 -1.94 -49.00
C GLY A 309 -8.64 -2.94 -48.17
N ARG A 310 -9.29 -3.98 -47.65
CA ARG A 310 -8.70 -4.92 -46.69
C ARG A 310 -7.67 -5.84 -47.35
N ASN A 311 -6.45 -5.88 -46.82
CA ASN A 311 -5.45 -6.89 -47.18
C ASN A 311 -5.24 -7.87 -46.02
N GLY A 312 -6.00 -8.97 -46.02
CA GLY A 312 -5.99 -9.98 -44.94
C GLY A 312 -4.67 -10.72 -44.73
N SER A 313 -3.71 -10.61 -45.67
CA SER A 313 -2.37 -11.20 -45.55
C SER A 313 -1.29 -10.17 -45.19
N SER A 314 -1.64 -8.88 -45.13
CA SER A 314 -0.69 -7.83 -44.79
C SER A 314 -0.32 -7.86 -43.31
N PRO A 315 0.96 -7.61 -42.96
CA PRO A 315 1.33 -7.20 -41.61
C PRO A 315 0.57 -5.93 -41.19
N ALA A 316 0.52 -5.69 -39.88
CA ALA A 316 -0.15 -4.51 -39.34
C ALA A 316 0.54 -3.22 -39.82
N ALA A 317 -0.19 -2.38 -40.56
CA ALA A 317 0.37 -1.16 -41.15
C ALA A 317 -0.75 -0.17 -41.44
N ASN A 318 -0.44 1.13 -41.48
CA ASN A 318 -1.38 2.17 -41.89
C ASN A 318 -2.03 1.91 -43.26
N THR A 319 -1.37 1.13 -44.12
CA THR A 319 -1.86 0.73 -45.45
C THR A 319 -2.54 -0.64 -45.49
N ALA A 320 -2.74 -1.31 -44.34
CA ALA A 320 -3.37 -2.63 -44.28
C ALA A 320 -4.87 -2.59 -44.65
N ASN A 321 -5.48 -1.41 -44.47
CA ASN A 321 -6.82 -1.06 -44.93
C ASN A 321 -6.87 0.44 -45.31
N ASN A 322 -8.03 0.92 -45.76
CA ASN A 322 -8.18 2.31 -46.19
C ASN A 322 -8.49 3.29 -45.05
N LEU A 323 -8.64 2.84 -43.80
CA LEU A 323 -9.11 3.69 -42.70
C LEU A 323 -8.17 4.87 -42.47
N PHE A 324 -6.85 4.63 -42.43
CA PHE A 324 -5.88 5.69 -42.20
C PHE A 324 -5.95 6.77 -43.28
N THR A 325 -6.07 6.36 -44.55
CA THR A 325 -6.20 7.31 -45.68
C THR A 325 -7.53 8.07 -45.65
N GLN A 326 -8.63 7.43 -45.24
CA GLN A 326 -9.94 8.08 -45.11
C GLN A 326 -9.94 9.13 -44.01
N VAL A 327 -9.36 8.79 -42.87
CA VAL A 327 -9.30 9.67 -41.70
C VAL A 327 -8.35 10.86 -41.92
N LEU A 328 -7.23 10.65 -42.64
CA LEU A 328 -6.37 11.75 -43.10
C LEU A 328 -7.04 12.65 -44.16
N GLY A 329 -8.06 12.17 -44.86
CA GLY A 329 -8.83 12.95 -45.82
C GLY A 329 -9.88 13.87 -45.19
N ILE A 330 -10.04 13.85 -43.87
CA ILE A 330 -11.00 14.71 -43.16
C ILE A 330 -10.49 16.18 -43.20
N PRO A 331 -11.31 17.16 -43.64
CA PRO A 331 -10.86 18.54 -43.83
C PRO A 331 -10.39 19.27 -42.56
N SER A 332 -10.97 18.93 -41.40
CA SER A 332 -10.67 19.56 -40.11
C SER A 332 -10.35 18.49 -39.08
N ARG A 333 -9.16 18.56 -38.49
CA ARG A 333 -8.71 17.69 -37.39
C ARG A 333 -8.96 18.31 -36.01
N ASN A 334 -9.63 19.46 -35.97
CA ASN A 334 -9.93 20.14 -34.73
C ASN A 334 -10.79 19.24 -33.83
N SER A 335 -10.39 19.12 -32.57
CA SER A 335 -11.03 18.23 -31.59
C SER A 335 -12.55 18.45 -31.54
N ASP A 336 -13.05 19.68 -31.61
CA ASP A 336 -14.47 19.98 -31.45
C ASP A 336 -15.33 19.50 -32.64
N GLU A 337 -14.76 19.47 -33.85
CA GLU A 337 -15.47 19.12 -35.08
C GLU A 337 -15.24 17.66 -35.52
N ILE A 338 -14.09 17.08 -35.17
CA ILE A 338 -13.65 15.79 -35.70
C ILE A 338 -14.59 14.62 -35.39
N ALA A 339 -15.28 14.68 -34.24
CA ALA A 339 -16.23 13.64 -33.84
C ALA A 339 -17.40 13.53 -34.83
N VAL A 340 -17.91 14.66 -35.33
CA VAL A 340 -19.01 14.69 -36.31
C VAL A 340 -18.56 14.10 -37.65
N ALA A 341 -17.34 14.41 -38.07
CA ALA A 341 -16.77 13.87 -39.30
C ALA A 341 -16.53 12.35 -39.20
N LEU A 342 -16.02 11.87 -38.06
CA LEU A 342 -15.80 10.44 -37.81
C LEU A 342 -17.12 9.67 -37.70
N ASP A 343 -18.13 10.24 -37.06
CA ASP A 343 -19.47 9.63 -37.01
C ASP A 343 -20.10 9.51 -38.41
N GLY A 344 -19.79 10.42 -39.33
CA GLY A 344 -20.18 10.32 -40.74
C GLY A 344 -19.36 9.35 -41.58
N LEU A 345 -18.16 8.96 -41.12
CA LEU A 345 -17.27 8.01 -41.82
C LEU A 345 -17.66 6.55 -41.54
N PHE A 346 -18.04 6.23 -40.30
CA PHE A 346 -18.36 4.87 -39.87
C PHE A 346 -19.86 4.57 -40.05
N ASP A 347 -20.18 3.38 -40.55
CA ASP A 347 -21.57 2.91 -40.61
C ASP A 347 -22.07 2.62 -39.18
N GLY A 348 -23.24 3.17 -38.80
CA GLY A 348 -23.91 2.84 -37.54
C GLY A 348 -24.22 4.04 -36.65
N SER A 349 -24.55 3.77 -35.39
CA SER A 349 -24.76 4.78 -34.34
C SER A 349 -23.95 4.41 -33.08
N ASN A 350 -23.54 5.41 -32.32
CA ASN A 350 -22.63 5.28 -31.17
C ASN A 350 -21.23 4.76 -31.54
N ASN A 351 -20.65 5.29 -32.62
CA ASN A 351 -19.32 4.91 -33.12
C ASN A 351 -18.22 5.29 -32.10
N ASN A 352 -18.41 6.37 -31.33
CA ASN A 352 -17.53 6.72 -30.21
C ASN A 352 -17.67 5.74 -29.03
N GLY A 353 -16.55 5.14 -28.62
CA GLY A 353 -16.46 4.05 -27.65
C GLY A 353 -16.53 2.65 -28.26
N LEU A 354 -16.73 2.54 -29.58
CA LEU A 354 -16.75 1.28 -30.33
C LEU A 354 -15.70 1.30 -31.45
N ASP A 355 -15.94 2.07 -32.51
CA ASP A 355 -15.08 2.17 -33.70
C ASP A 355 -13.91 3.13 -33.49
N TYR A 356 -14.15 4.21 -32.75
CA TYR A 356 -13.11 5.13 -32.30
C TYR A 356 -13.35 5.57 -30.86
N GLU A 357 -12.32 6.06 -30.19
CA GLU A 357 -12.42 6.69 -28.88
C GLU A 357 -11.73 8.05 -28.95
N LYS A 358 -12.50 9.10 -28.64
CA LYS A 358 -11.96 10.46 -28.51
C LYS A 358 -11.44 10.69 -27.09
N MET A 359 -10.12 10.84 -26.96
CA MET A 359 -9.45 11.20 -25.72
C MET A 359 -9.02 12.67 -25.77
N ASN A 360 -9.84 13.52 -25.18
CA ASN A 360 -9.45 14.91 -24.92
C ASN A 360 -8.35 14.91 -23.86
N VAL A 361 -7.26 15.63 -24.14
CA VAL A 361 -6.19 15.79 -23.15
C VAL A 361 -5.59 14.43 -22.74
N ALA A 362 -5.22 13.61 -23.72
CA ALA A 362 -4.45 12.40 -23.45
C ALA A 362 -3.00 12.76 -23.10
N ARG A 363 -2.40 12.00 -22.18
CA ARG A 363 -0.99 12.12 -21.80
C ARG A 363 -0.20 10.99 -22.47
N LYS A 364 0.95 11.34 -23.05
CA LYS A 364 1.95 10.36 -23.51
C LYS A 364 2.64 9.74 -22.29
N LEU A 365 2.61 8.42 -22.18
CA LEU A 365 3.33 7.72 -21.12
C LEU A 365 4.85 7.80 -21.35
N ALA A 366 5.60 8.02 -20.28
CA ALA A 366 7.04 7.97 -20.33
C ALA A 366 7.54 6.53 -20.56
N PRO A 367 8.72 6.32 -21.15
CA PRO A 367 9.31 4.99 -21.33
C PRO A 367 9.54 4.20 -20.02
N THR A 368 9.51 4.86 -18.87
CA THR A 368 9.59 4.23 -17.55
C THR A 368 8.26 3.71 -17.03
N GLU A 369 7.14 4.13 -17.63
CA GLU A 369 5.79 3.77 -17.19
C GLU A 369 5.25 2.51 -17.88
N PHE A 370 5.93 2.03 -18.93
CA PHE A 370 5.58 0.80 -19.63
C PHE A 370 6.83 0.11 -20.19
N THR A 371 6.72 -1.18 -20.45
CA THR A 371 7.70 -1.97 -21.21
C THR A 371 7.01 -2.60 -22.43
N PHE A 372 7.79 -3.02 -23.41
CA PHE A 372 7.26 -3.73 -24.58
C PHE A 372 8.20 -4.85 -25.02
N HIS A 373 7.65 -5.90 -25.62
CA HIS A 373 8.44 -7.01 -26.14
C HIS A 373 8.74 -6.79 -27.64
N PRO A 374 10.01 -6.54 -28.04
CA PRO A 374 10.35 -6.10 -29.39
C PRO A 374 10.04 -7.12 -30.48
N GLN A 375 10.10 -8.41 -30.15
CA GLN A 375 9.86 -9.52 -31.08
C GLN A 375 8.42 -10.06 -31.08
N LEU A 376 7.64 -9.86 -30.02
CA LEU A 376 6.31 -10.47 -29.85
C LEU A 376 5.17 -9.45 -29.93
N GLY A 377 5.47 -8.16 -29.80
CA GLY A 377 4.51 -7.09 -30.04
C GLY A 377 3.39 -6.98 -29.02
N TYR A 378 3.75 -6.95 -27.75
CA TYR A 378 2.85 -6.57 -26.66
C TYR A 378 3.52 -5.55 -25.74
N ILE A 379 2.70 -4.78 -25.04
CA ILE A 379 3.10 -3.82 -24.02
C ILE A 379 2.66 -4.30 -22.65
N THR A 380 3.42 -3.92 -21.62
CA THR A 380 3.12 -4.15 -20.21
C THR A 380 3.20 -2.81 -19.50
N LEU A 381 2.09 -2.39 -18.90
CA LEU A 381 2.02 -1.14 -18.14
C LEU A 381 2.54 -1.38 -16.72
N THR A 382 3.23 -0.39 -16.15
CA THR A 382 3.73 -0.48 -14.76
C THR A 382 2.58 -0.41 -13.76
N ARG A 383 1.53 0.35 -14.11
CA ARG A 383 0.28 0.40 -13.35
C ARG A 383 -0.85 -0.26 -14.13
N ARG A 384 -1.77 -0.88 -13.41
CA ARG A 384 -3.04 -1.34 -13.96
C ARG A 384 -3.88 -0.14 -14.44
N LEU A 385 -4.52 -0.26 -15.59
CA LEU A 385 -5.50 0.73 -16.06
C LEU A 385 -6.82 0.61 -15.30
N GLN A 386 -7.41 1.76 -15.00
CA GLN A 386 -8.72 1.85 -14.38
C GLN A 386 -9.82 1.51 -15.39
N ASN A 387 -11.03 1.20 -14.89
CA ASN A 387 -12.13 0.74 -15.72
C ASN A 387 -12.62 1.76 -16.75
N ASP A 388 -12.34 3.05 -16.54
CA ASP A 388 -12.80 4.18 -17.35
C ASP A 388 -11.67 4.90 -18.13
N GLU A 389 -10.47 4.31 -18.15
CA GLU A 389 -9.33 4.80 -18.93
C GLU A 389 -9.28 4.13 -20.31
N ALA A 390 -9.08 4.91 -21.37
CA ALA A 390 -8.73 4.38 -22.69
C ALA A 390 -7.21 4.30 -22.88
N LEU A 391 -6.81 3.41 -23.78
CA LEU A 391 -5.43 3.16 -24.15
C LEU A 391 -5.30 3.14 -25.67
N ALA A 392 -4.47 4.02 -26.20
CA ALA A 392 -4.12 4.04 -27.61
C ALA A 392 -2.60 4.04 -27.81
N VAL A 393 -2.15 3.51 -28.94
CA VAL A 393 -0.73 3.36 -29.26
C VAL A 393 -0.42 3.74 -30.71
N ALA A 394 0.79 4.23 -30.93
CA ALA A 394 1.42 4.27 -32.25
C ALA A 394 2.75 3.53 -32.16
N TYR A 395 3.13 2.84 -33.23
CA TYR A 395 4.36 2.06 -33.23
C TYR A 395 4.95 1.90 -34.62
N GLU A 396 6.25 1.65 -34.63
CA GLU A 396 7.05 1.37 -35.80
C GLU A 396 7.84 0.09 -35.58
N TYR A 397 7.88 -0.76 -36.59
CA TYR A 397 8.58 -2.04 -36.53
C TYR A 397 9.09 -2.44 -37.90
N SER A 398 10.10 -3.30 -37.91
CA SER A 398 10.54 -4.00 -39.11
C SER A 398 10.04 -5.44 -39.08
N PHE A 399 9.60 -5.94 -40.22
CA PHE A 399 9.25 -7.34 -40.41
C PHE A 399 9.89 -7.87 -41.69
N ASN A 400 10.75 -8.87 -41.56
CA ASN A 400 11.52 -9.45 -42.68
C ASN A 400 12.29 -8.40 -43.52
N GLY A 401 12.83 -7.36 -42.86
CA GLY A 401 13.61 -6.29 -43.49
C GLY A 401 12.80 -5.12 -44.07
N VAL A 402 11.46 -5.15 -43.98
CA VAL A 402 10.58 -4.06 -44.41
C VAL A 402 10.03 -3.32 -43.19
N THR A 403 10.07 -1.98 -43.21
CA THR A 403 9.53 -1.14 -42.13
C THR A 403 8.03 -0.90 -42.31
N TYR A 404 7.31 -1.03 -41.21
CA TYR A 404 5.87 -0.80 -41.11
C TYR A 404 5.59 0.18 -39.96
N LYS A 405 4.57 1.02 -40.14
CA LYS A 405 4.12 2.01 -39.16
C LYS A 405 2.61 1.91 -38.98
N VAL A 406 2.15 2.01 -37.74
CA VAL A 406 0.73 2.05 -37.36
C VAL A 406 0.49 3.27 -36.46
N GLY A 407 -0.48 4.11 -36.84
CA GLY A 407 -0.73 5.41 -36.21
C GLY A 407 0.22 6.50 -36.71
N GLU A 408 0.12 7.65 -36.06
CA GLU A 408 1.03 8.79 -36.23
C GLU A 408 1.99 8.88 -35.03
N LEU A 409 3.28 9.04 -35.31
CA LEU A 409 4.33 9.20 -34.30
C LEU A 409 4.72 10.68 -34.17
N SER A 410 5.48 11.04 -33.13
CA SER A 410 5.83 12.45 -32.84
C SER A 410 6.41 13.25 -34.01
N GLU A 411 7.03 12.60 -34.98
CA GLU A 411 7.53 13.25 -36.21
C GLU A 411 6.43 13.60 -37.22
N ASP A 412 5.33 12.83 -37.26
CA ASP A 412 4.24 12.99 -38.22
C ASP A 412 3.35 14.19 -37.88
N TYR A 413 3.18 14.49 -36.59
CA TYR A 413 2.32 15.55 -36.08
C TYR A 413 3.08 16.73 -35.46
N ALA A 414 4.38 16.86 -35.73
CA ALA A 414 5.20 17.94 -35.19
C ALA A 414 4.69 19.35 -35.56
N ASN A 415 3.99 19.46 -36.70
CA ASN A 415 3.42 20.71 -37.19
C ASN A 415 1.94 20.93 -36.81
N LEU A 416 1.32 20.01 -36.07
CA LEU A 416 -0.08 20.13 -35.66
C LEU A 416 -0.25 20.97 -34.38
N GLY A 417 -1.32 21.77 -34.36
CA GLY A 417 -1.74 22.57 -33.21
C GLY A 417 -2.19 21.72 -32.01
N ASP A 418 -2.27 22.31 -30.82
CA ASP A 418 -2.74 21.62 -29.61
C ASP A 418 -4.23 21.24 -29.66
N ASP A 419 -5.02 21.97 -30.44
CA ASP A 419 -6.44 21.75 -30.70
C ASP A 419 -6.70 20.66 -31.76
N GLU A 420 -5.68 20.26 -32.52
CA GLU A 420 -5.78 19.22 -33.54
C GLU A 420 -5.56 17.82 -32.94
N SER A 421 -6.32 16.85 -33.45
CA SER A 421 -6.29 15.48 -32.94
C SER A 421 -5.39 14.57 -33.77
N ILE A 422 -4.59 13.74 -33.08
CA ILE A 422 -3.74 12.70 -33.70
C ILE A 422 -4.45 11.34 -33.76
N PHE A 423 -4.13 10.53 -34.77
CA PHE A 423 -4.75 9.24 -35.02
C PHE A 423 -3.84 8.08 -34.61
N LEU A 424 -4.32 7.27 -33.67
CA LEU A 424 -3.57 6.15 -33.09
C LEU A 424 -4.40 4.86 -33.13
N LYS A 425 -3.75 3.71 -32.90
CA LYS A 425 -4.44 2.44 -32.73
C LYS A 425 -5.09 2.38 -31.36
N LEU A 426 -6.38 2.10 -31.31
CA LEU A 426 -7.06 1.80 -30.05
C LEU A 426 -6.75 0.36 -29.61
N LEU A 427 -6.25 0.21 -28.38
CA LEU A 427 -6.07 -1.09 -27.73
C LEU A 427 -7.21 -1.39 -26.76
N ARG A 428 -7.71 -0.36 -26.06
CA ARG A 428 -8.81 -0.48 -25.11
C ARG A 428 -9.66 0.81 -25.06
N PRO A 429 -10.98 0.73 -25.27
CA PRO A 429 -11.90 1.87 -25.09
C PRO A 429 -12.18 2.16 -23.61
N ARG A 430 -12.75 3.33 -23.31
CA ARG A 430 -13.16 3.70 -21.94
C ARG A 430 -14.33 2.86 -21.45
N LYS A 431 -15.27 2.57 -22.34
CA LYS A 431 -16.41 1.67 -22.07
C LYS A 431 -16.01 0.26 -22.46
N ILE A 432 -15.71 -0.58 -21.47
CA ILE A 432 -15.38 -1.98 -21.72
C ILE A 432 -16.64 -2.70 -22.22
N ALA A 433 -16.75 -2.88 -23.53
CA ALA A 433 -17.77 -3.69 -24.16
C ALA A 433 -17.11 -4.96 -24.70
N ILE A 434 -17.64 -6.12 -24.32
CA ILE A 434 -17.13 -7.41 -24.78
C ILE A 434 -17.80 -7.81 -26.09
N ARG A 435 -19.10 -7.53 -26.21
CA ARG A 435 -19.91 -7.89 -27.38
C ARG A 435 -20.76 -6.74 -27.88
N ASP A 436 -21.04 -6.76 -29.17
CA ASP A 436 -21.95 -5.85 -29.83
C ASP A 436 -23.43 -6.30 -29.71
N GLY A 437 -24.35 -5.49 -30.25
CA GLY A 437 -25.78 -5.82 -30.28
C GLY A 437 -26.13 -7.08 -31.10
N ASN A 438 -25.21 -7.58 -31.93
CA ASN A 438 -25.33 -8.82 -32.70
C ASN A 438 -24.59 -10.00 -32.03
N ASN A 439 -24.19 -9.85 -30.76
CA ASN A 439 -23.47 -10.85 -29.97
C ASN A 439 -22.07 -11.22 -30.51
N ARG A 440 -21.46 -10.38 -31.35
CA ARG A 440 -20.09 -10.54 -31.86
C ARG A 440 -19.09 -9.99 -30.85
N ILE A 441 -17.97 -10.67 -30.65
CA ILE A 441 -16.90 -10.17 -29.77
C ILE A 441 -16.25 -8.95 -30.43
N ILE A 442 -16.10 -7.87 -29.67
CA ILE A 442 -15.46 -6.64 -30.13
C ILE A 442 -13.95 -6.87 -30.17
N PRO A 443 -13.24 -6.60 -31.28
CA PRO A 443 -11.83 -6.98 -31.43
C PRO A 443 -10.87 -6.41 -30.37
N THR A 444 -11.13 -5.21 -29.84
CA THR A 444 -10.32 -4.63 -28.75
C THR A 444 -10.32 -5.48 -27.49
N TRP A 445 -11.38 -6.27 -27.24
CA TRP A 445 -11.43 -7.22 -26.13
C TRP A 445 -10.33 -8.29 -26.24
N ASP A 446 -10.05 -8.74 -27.46
CA ASP A 446 -9.09 -9.81 -27.71
C ASP A 446 -7.62 -9.33 -27.62
N LEU A 447 -7.37 -8.02 -27.70
CA LEU A 447 -6.02 -7.44 -27.59
C LEU A 447 -5.47 -7.47 -26.16
N MET A 448 -6.32 -7.56 -25.14
CA MET A 448 -5.86 -7.76 -23.77
C MET A 448 -5.34 -9.19 -23.57
N MET A 449 -4.12 -9.31 -23.05
CA MET A 449 -3.52 -10.60 -22.71
C MET A 449 -4.11 -11.15 -21.42
N ARG A 450 -4.54 -12.42 -21.46
CA ARG A 450 -5.13 -13.15 -20.31
C ARG A 450 -4.33 -14.40 -19.96
N ASN A 451 -3.08 -14.43 -20.39
CA ASN A 451 -2.13 -15.53 -20.27
C ASN A 451 -0.90 -15.12 -19.42
N ILE A 452 -1.01 -14.01 -18.67
CA ILE A 452 0.04 -13.47 -17.80
C ILE A 452 -0.49 -13.40 -16.36
N TYR A 453 0.30 -13.88 -15.42
CA TYR A 453 -0.03 -13.96 -14.00
C TYR A 453 1.06 -13.27 -13.18
N SER A 454 0.66 -12.33 -12.32
CA SER A 454 1.59 -11.59 -11.45
C SER A 454 1.70 -12.25 -10.08
N LEU A 455 2.93 -12.57 -9.67
CA LEU A 455 3.24 -12.98 -8.30
C LEU A 455 3.28 -11.79 -7.32
N ASN A 456 3.14 -10.56 -7.82
CA ASN A 456 3.20 -9.30 -7.06
C ASN A 456 4.50 -9.14 -6.27
N VAL A 457 5.61 -9.61 -6.83
CA VAL A 457 6.95 -9.49 -6.26
C VAL A 457 7.90 -8.96 -7.30
N ASN A 458 8.92 -8.23 -6.85
CA ASN A 458 10.00 -7.78 -7.70
C ASN A 458 11.21 -8.68 -7.50
N GLN A 459 12.03 -8.85 -8.54
CA GLN A 459 13.29 -9.59 -8.50
C GLN A 459 13.13 -11.04 -8.00
N LEU A 460 12.43 -11.85 -8.79
CA LEU A 460 12.41 -13.30 -8.62
C LEU A 460 13.82 -13.87 -8.83
N SER A 461 14.18 -14.83 -7.99
CA SER A 461 15.32 -15.71 -8.25
C SER A 461 14.87 -16.90 -9.09
N ARG A 462 15.73 -17.32 -10.02
CA ARG A 462 15.58 -18.59 -10.74
C ARG A 462 15.74 -19.78 -9.79
N ASP A 463 16.64 -19.66 -8.82
CA ASP A 463 16.96 -20.75 -7.89
C ASP A 463 15.80 -20.99 -6.91
N GLY A 464 15.34 -22.24 -6.86
CA GLY A 464 14.22 -22.66 -6.03
C GLY A 464 12.85 -22.18 -6.52
N PHE A 465 12.76 -21.67 -7.76
CA PHE A 465 11.46 -21.42 -8.39
C PHE A 465 10.82 -22.74 -8.81
N GLU A 466 9.64 -23.00 -8.28
CA GLU A 466 8.82 -24.14 -8.63
C GLU A 466 7.44 -23.63 -9.04
N LEU A 467 6.93 -24.09 -10.18
CA LEU A 467 5.54 -23.88 -10.58
C LEU A 467 4.97 -25.22 -11.04
N ARG A 468 3.73 -25.49 -10.61
CA ARG A 468 2.90 -26.59 -11.08
C ARG A 468 1.52 -26.05 -11.40
N ILE A 469 0.83 -26.77 -12.28
CA ILE A 469 -0.58 -26.51 -12.57
C ILE A 469 -1.36 -27.72 -12.06
N ILE A 470 -2.35 -27.45 -11.23
CA ILE A 470 -3.24 -28.48 -10.68
C ILE A 470 -4.67 -28.21 -11.11
N TYR A 471 -5.45 -29.28 -11.22
CA TYR A 471 -6.90 -29.25 -11.39
C TYR A 471 -7.56 -29.80 -10.13
N ARG A 472 -8.40 -28.99 -9.49
CA ARG A 472 -9.17 -29.38 -8.30
C ARG A 472 -10.49 -30.00 -8.72
N ASP A 473 -10.65 -31.30 -8.47
CA ASP A 473 -11.90 -32.00 -8.74
C ASP A 473 -12.74 -32.10 -7.47
N ASP A 474 -13.82 -31.30 -7.38
CA ASP A 474 -14.79 -31.29 -6.27
C ASP A 474 -15.31 -32.69 -5.90
N ARG A 475 -15.36 -33.63 -6.86
CA ARG A 475 -15.86 -35.00 -6.62
C ARG A 475 -14.89 -35.85 -5.80
N THR A 476 -13.59 -35.68 -6.04
CA THR A 476 -12.54 -36.48 -5.37
C THR A 476 -11.90 -35.73 -4.22
N GLY A 477 -11.97 -34.39 -4.22
CA GLY A 477 -11.28 -33.52 -3.25
C GLY A 477 -9.76 -33.55 -3.39
N ILE A 478 -9.23 -34.07 -4.50
CA ILE A 478 -7.80 -34.25 -4.74
C ILE A 478 -7.31 -33.21 -5.76
N ASP A 479 -6.19 -32.58 -5.44
CA ASP A 479 -5.44 -31.71 -6.33
C ASP A 479 -4.66 -32.56 -7.35
N ASN A 480 -5.09 -32.54 -8.61
CA ASN A 480 -4.52 -33.36 -9.67
C ASN A 480 -3.55 -32.56 -10.55
N PRO A 481 -2.24 -32.85 -10.56
CA PRO A 481 -1.28 -32.19 -11.45
C PRO A 481 -1.30 -32.73 -12.89
N GLN A 482 -2.08 -33.78 -13.14
CA GLN A 482 -2.19 -34.47 -14.42
C GLN A 482 -3.65 -34.73 -14.76
N LEU A 483 -3.94 -34.93 -16.05
CA LEU A 483 -5.27 -35.35 -16.47
C LEU A 483 -5.55 -36.80 -16.05
N GLN A 484 -6.73 -37.03 -15.48
CA GLN A 484 -7.15 -38.35 -14.99
C GLN A 484 -8.02 -39.12 -16.00
N GLU A 485 -8.47 -38.45 -17.06
CA GLU A 485 -9.44 -38.94 -18.06
C GLU A 485 -8.87 -38.77 -19.47
N GLY A 486 -9.45 -39.50 -20.43
CA GLY A 486 -8.96 -39.58 -21.82
C GLY A 486 -8.17 -40.86 -22.08
N SER A 487 -8.07 -41.26 -23.35
CA SER A 487 -7.39 -42.50 -23.75
C SER A 487 -5.90 -42.27 -23.99
N ARG A 488 -5.52 -41.10 -24.51
CA ARG A 488 -4.13 -40.71 -24.82
C ARG A 488 -3.62 -39.59 -23.91
N VAL A 489 -4.50 -38.71 -23.44
CA VAL A 489 -4.13 -37.56 -22.59
C VAL A 489 -4.04 -37.88 -21.10
N ARG A 490 -4.56 -39.04 -20.67
CA ARG A 490 -4.48 -39.47 -19.28
C ARG A 490 -3.03 -39.62 -18.84
N ASN A 491 -2.74 -39.19 -17.62
CA ASN A 491 -1.39 -39.12 -17.01
C ASN A 491 -0.43 -38.10 -17.63
N ARG A 492 -0.87 -37.28 -18.60
CA ARG A 492 -0.08 -36.13 -19.04
C ARG A 492 -0.18 -35.00 -18.02
N GLN A 493 0.95 -34.38 -17.70
CA GLN A 493 1.00 -33.29 -16.73
C GLN A 493 0.35 -32.03 -17.32
N LEU A 494 -0.37 -31.27 -16.48
CA LEU A 494 -1.04 -30.05 -16.92
C LEU A 494 -0.05 -28.96 -17.34
N ILE A 495 1.12 -28.90 -16.69
CA ILE A 495 2.19 -27.96 -17.04
C ILE A 495 2.72 -28.20 -18.46
N GLU A 496 2.83 -29.47 -18.87
CA GLU A 496 3.19 -29.89 -20.22
C GLU A 496 2.09 -29.52 -21.23
N ILE A 497 0.84 -29.83 -20.91
CA ILE A 497 -0.31 -29.58 -21.79
C ILE A 497 -0.48 -28.09 -22.07
N LEU A 498 -0.29 -27.24 -21.05
CA LEU A 498 -0.42 -25.79 -21.18
C LEU A 498 0.85 -25.12 -21.73
N GLY A 499 1.84 -25.92 -22.12
CA GLY A 499 3.01 -25.48 -22.87
C GLY A 499 4.11 -24.81 -22.05
N LEU A 500 4.08 -24.93 -20.72
CA LEU A 500 5.10 -24.40 -19.79
C LEU A 500 6.26 -25.38 -19.52
N ASP A 501 6.16 -26.62 -20.00
CA ASP A 501 7.20 -27.66 -19.95
C ASP A 501 7.40 -28.23 -21.36
N ARG A 502 8.52 -27.87 -21.97
CA ARG A 502 8.97 -28.30 -23.30
C ARG A 502 10.46 -28.60 -23.33
N LEU A 503 11.24 -28.09 -22.37
CA LEU A 503 12.67 -28.21 -22.32
C LEU A 503 13.13 -28.96 -21.07
N ASN A 504 14.32 -29.55 -21.14
CA ASN A 504 15.00 -30.09 -19.96
C ASN A 504 15.94 -29.02 -19.36
N PRO A 505 16.62 -29.30 -18.23
CA PRO A 505 17.56 -28.35 -17.62
C PRO A 505 18.76 -27.96 -18.50
N SER A 506 19.06 -28.75 -19.54
CA SER A 506 20.09 -28.45 -20.55
C SER A 506 19.56 -27.62 -21.73
N ASN A 507 18.29 -27.20 -21.68
CA ASN A 507 17.54 -26.53 -22.75
C ASN A 507 17.32 -27.38 -24.02
N ASP A 508 17.49 -28.70 -23.94
CA ASP A 508 17.09 -29.59 -25.03
C ASP A 508 15.58 -29.79 -25.02
N ARG A 509 15.00 -30.01 -26.20
CA ARG A 509 13.55 -30.22 -26.38
C ARG A 509 13.09 -31.57 -25.85
N GLN A 510 12.98 -31.68 -24.55
CA GLN A 510 12.48 -32.85 -23.85
C GLN A 510 11.70 -32.40 -22.63
N ARG A 511 10.49 -32.93 -22.47
CA ARG A 511 9.60 -32.63 -21.34
C ARG A 511 10.09 -33.37 -20.10
N ASP A 512 10.25 -32.69 -18.98
CA ASP A 512 10.77 -33.27 -17.74
C ASP A 512 9.80 -33.14 -16.54
N GLY A 513 8.63 -32.51 -16.74
CA GLY A 513 7.62 -32.26 -15.73
C GLY A 513 7.90 -31.04 -14.85
N ASN A 514 8.96 -30.27 -15.13
CA ASN A 514 9.28 -29.03 -14.44
C ASN A 514 8.94 -27.82 -15.29
N PHE A 515 8.83 -26.67 -14.64
CA PHE A 515 8.60 -25.41 -15.32
C PHE A 515 9.85 -24.95 -16.09
N ASP A 516 9.70 -24.65 -17.37
CA ASP A 516 10.76 -24.04 -18.18
C ASP A 516 10.98 -22.59 -17.75
N TYR A 517 12.02 -22.30 -16.96
CA TYR A 517 12.36 -20.94 -16.54
C TYR A 517 13.17 -20.22 -17.64
N ILE A 518 12.48 -19.53 -18.56
CA ILE A 518 13.07 -18.80 -19.69
C ILE A 518 12.71 -17.33 -19.57
N GLU A 519 13.72 -16.51 -19.29
CA GLU A 519 13.56 -15.07 -19.10
C GLU A 519 12.94 -14.40 -20.33
N ASN A 520 11.99 -13.50 -20.10
CA ASN A 520 11.19 -12.79 -21.09
C ASN A 520 10.30 -13.67 -21.99
N LEU A 521 10.21 -14.98 -21.72
CA LEU A 521 9.38 -15.91 -22.49
C LEU A 521 8.27 -16.54 -21.65
N THR A 522 8.67 -17.24 -20.59
CA THR A 522 7.77 -17.91 -19.65
C THR A 522 7.74 -17.20 -18.31
N ILE A 523 8.75 -16.37 -18.02
CA ILE A 523 8.84 -15.59 -16.81
C ILE A 523 9.54 -14.25 -17.06
N VAL A 524 9.13 -13.21 -16.35
CA VAL A 524 9.83 -11.93 -16.27
C VAL A 524 10.25 -11.73 -14.84
N SER A 525 11.52 -12.00 -14.53
CA SER A 525 12.02 -12.10 -13.16
C SER A 525 11.94 -10.78 -12.42
N LYS A 526 12.20 -9.67 -13.14
CA LYS A 526 12.26 -8.34 -12.54
C LYS A 526 10.88 -7.88 -12.01
N GLU A 527 9.82 -8.09 -12.77
CA GLU A 527 8.44 -7.71 -12.43
C GLU A 527 7.60 -8.86 -11.82
N GLY A 528 8.17 -10.06 -11.71
CA GLY A 528 7.52 -11.21 -11.07
C GLY A 528 6.35 -11.81 -11.86
N LEU A 529 6.44 -11.79 -13.19
CA LEU A 529 5.34 -12.20 -14.08
C LEU A 529 5.58 -13.60 -14.64
N ILE A 530 4.58 -14.48 -14.58
CA ILE A 530 4.54 -15.77 -15.28
C ILE A 530 3.76 -15.58 -16.58
N ILE A 531 4.31 -16.04 -17.69
CA ILE A 531 3.75 -15.89 -19.04
C ILE A 531 3.55 -17.27 -19.66
N PHE A 532 2.34 -17.55 -20.16
CA PHE A 532 2.08 -18.76 -20.94
C PHE A 532 2.41 -18.52 -22.42
N PRO A 533 3.13 -19.43 -23.10
CA PRO A 533 3.49 -19.27 -24.51
C PRO A 533 2.31 -19.51 -25.47
N THR A 534 1.12 -19.79 -24.93
CA THR A 534 -0.14 -19.91 -25.66
C THR A 534 -1.05 -18.75 -25.32
N LEU A 535 -1.80 -18.23 -26.31
CA LEU A 535 -2.77 -17.15 -26.11
C LEU A 535 -3.86 -17.47 -25.08
N GLU A 536 -4.44 -18.67 -25.20
CA GLU A 536 -5.61 -19.10 -24.41
C GLU A 536 -5.34 -20.49 -23.82
N PRO A 537 -4.42 -20.62 -22.85
CA PRO A 537 -3.98 -21.91 -22.31
C PRO A 537 -5.16 -22.77 -21.83
N PHE A 538 -6.06 -22.21 -21.04
CA PHE A 538 -7.19 -22.94 -20.42
C PHE A 538 -8.38 -23.15 -21.37
N SER A 539 -8.31 -22.73 -22.63
CA SER A 539 -9.33 -22.98 -23.64
C SER A 539 -8.72 -23.67 -24.85
N GLN A 540 -8.15 -22.91 -25.79
CA GLN A 540 -7.58 -23.46 -27.02
C GLN A 540 -6.44 -24.45 -26.75
N GLY A 541 -5.60 -24.18 -25.73
CA GLY A 541 -4.52 -25.10 -25.34
C GLY A 541 -5.03 -26.49 -24.94
N LEU A 542 -6.08 -26.53 -24.12
CA LEU A 542 -6.73 -27.80 -23.73
C LEU A 542 -7.44 -28.48 -24.92
N ARG A 543 -8.11 -27.72 -25.78
CA ARG A 543 -8.77 -28.26 -26.98
C ARG A 543 -7.76 -28.94 -27.92
N GLN A 544 -6.62 -28.30 -28.17
CA GLN A 544 -5.52 -28.89 -28.94
C GLN A 544 -4.98 -30.18 -28.30
N ALA A 545 -4.94 -30.24 -26.97
CA ALA A 545 -4.50 -31.44 -26.28
C ALA A 545 -5.48 -32.62 -26.43
N PHE A 546 -6.78 -32.36 -26.53
CA PHE A 546 -7.83 -33.37 -26.67
C PHE A 546 -8.11 -33.82 -28.10
N GLU A 547 -7.49 -33.18 -29.09
CA GLU A 547 -7.73 -33.46 -30.50
C GLU A 547 -7.48 -34.94 -30.83
N GLY A 548 -8.49 -35.61 -31.37
CA GLY A 548 -8.41 -37.03 -31.75
C GLY A 548 -8.57 -38.01 -30.58
N GLU A 549 -9.10 -37.57 -29.44
CA GLU A 549 -9.62 -38.43 -28.37
C GLU A 549 -11.01 -38.96 -28.73
N ASN A 550 -11.30 -40.20 -28.33
CA ASN A 550 -12.61 -40.82 -28.59
C ASN A 550 -13.77 -40.11 -27.86
N ASN A 551 -13.47 -39.40 -26.76
CA ASN A 551 -14.43 -38.66 -25.93
C ASN A 551 -14.10 -37.16 -25.88
N GLU A 552 -13.56 -36.62 -26.98
CA GLU A 552 -13.13 -35.22 -27.11
C GLU A 552 -14.19 -34.22 -26.62
N ASP A 553 -15.44 -34.34 -27.08
CA ASP A 553 -16.53 -33.43 -26.71
C ASP A 553 -16.77 -33.37 -25.19
N PHE A 554 -16.70 -34.53 -24.53
CA PHE A 554 -16.85 -34.61 -23.08
C PHE A 554 -15.68 -33.93 -22.37
N LEU A 555 -14.44 -34.19 -22.80
CA LEU A 555 -13.24 -33.60 -22.21
C LEU A 555 -13.23 -32.08 -22.38
N ILE A 556 -13.58 -31.58 -23.56
CA ILE A 556 -13.73 -30.15 -23.84
C ILE A 556 -14.83 -29.55 -22.94
N SER A 557 -16.01 -30.17 -22.94
CA SER A 557 -17.16 -29.73 -22.13
C SER A 557 -16.86 -29.71 -20.64
N LYS A 558 -15.94 -30.56 -20.15
CA LYS A 558 -15.50 -30.57 -18.76
C LYS A 558 -14.38 -29.56 -18.48
N TYR A 559 -13.30 -29.59 -19.24
CA TYR A 559 -12.07 -28.87 -18.92
C TYR A 559 -11.90 -27.52 -19.61
N ALA A 560 -12.40 -27.31 -20.84
CA ALA A 560 -12.19 -26.05 -21.55
C ALA A 560 -12.91 -24.89 -20.84
N PHE A 561 -12.17 -23.83 -20.52
CA PHE A 561 -12.63 -22.66 -19.77
C PHE A 561 -12.79 -21.45 -20.72
N ASP A 562 -13.70 -21.56 -21.68
CA ASP A 562 -13.90 -20.55 -22.72
C ASP A 562 -14.40 -19.20 -22.15
N THR A 563 -15.19 -19.22 -21.08
CA THR A 563 -15.71 -18.00 -20.44
C THR A 563 -14.59 -17.11 -19.94
N LEU A 564 -13.47 -17.66 -19.46
CA LEU A 564 -12.30 -16.90 -19.04
C LEU A 564 -11.82 -15.88 -20.08
N TYR A 565 -11.91 -16.22 -21.37
CA TYR A 565 -11.45 -15.38 -22.47
C TYR A 565 -12.59 -14.58 -23.14
N ARG A 566 -13.83 -15.03 -22.97
CA ARG A 566 -15.01 -14.47 -23.67
C ARG A 566 -15.93 -13.63 -22.79
N THR A 567 -15.66 -13.53 -21.49
CA THR A 567 -16.43 -12.74 -20.50
C THR A 567 -15.49 -11.97 -19.57
N THR A 568 -16.03 -11.07 -18.73
CA THR A 568 -15.20 -10.37 -17.72
C THR A 568 -14.59 -11.36 -16.72
N LYS A 569 -13.50 -10.94 -16.06
CA LYS A 569 -12.89 -11.71 -14.95
C LYS A 569 -13.91 -12.06 -13.87
N ALA A 570 -14.72 -11.08 -13.45
CA ALA A 570 -15.75 -11.25 -12.43
C ALA A 570 -16.80 -12.30 -12.84
N GLU A 571 -17.25 -12.30 -14.10
CA GLU A 571 -18.18 -13.32 -14.60
C GLU A 571 -17.54 -14.70 -14.69
N ALA A 572 -16.29 -14.79 -15.14
CA ALA A 572 -15.57 -16.05 -15.24
C ALA A 572 -15.35 -16.70 -13.85
N GLU A 573 -15.10 -15.89 -12.83
CA GLU A 573 -14.94 -16.33 -11.44
C GLU A 573 -16.20 -17.01 -10.88
N LEU A 574 -17.39 -16.57 -11.32
CA LEU A 574 -18.67 -17.16 -10.91
C LEU A 574 -18.90 -18.56 -11.53
N ILE A 575 -18.17 -18.92 -12.59
CA ILE A 575 -18.28 -20.25 -13.23
C ILE A 575 -17.39 -21.26 -12.48
N THR A 576 -17.82 -21.61 -11.26
CA THR A 576 -17.10 -22.53 -10.37
C THR A 576 -16.89 -23.94 -10.96
N THR A 577 -17.75 -24.36 -11.89
CA THR A 577 -17.62 -25.64 -12.60
C THR A 577 -16.37 -25.69 -13.49
N LYS A 578 -15.87 -24.53 -13.94
CA LYS A 578 -14.71 -24.40 -14.84
C LYS A 578 -13.49 -23.79 -14.18
N ASN A 579 -13.69 -22.92 -13.19
CA ASN A 579 -12.63 -22.23 -12.48
C ASN A 579 -11.93 -23.15 -11.46
N LYS A 580 -11.29 -24.21 -11.96
CA LYS A 580 -10.75 -25.32 -11.19
C LYS A 580 -9.25 -25.53 -11.38
N PHE A 581 -8.63 -24.72 -12.24
CA PHE A 581 -7.19 -24.74 -12.46
C PHE A 581 -6.49 -23.78 -11.50
N PHE A 582 -5.44 -24.26 -10.83
CA PHE A 582 -4.62 -23.46 -9.94
C PHE A 582 -3.15 -23.58 -10.33
N LEU A 583 -2.47 -22.45 -10.34
CA LEU A 583 -1.04 -22.31 -10.42
C LEU A 583 -0.51 -22.36 -8.99
N VAL A 584 0.22 -23.40 -8.64
CA VAL A 584 0.74 -23.61 -7.29
C VAL A 584 2.24 -23.79 -7.38
N GLY A 585 2.97 -23.20 -6.45
CA GLY A 585 4.41 -23.24 -6.53
C GLY A 585 5.10 -22.59 -5.35
N ARG A 586 6.39 -22.38 -5.51
CA ARG A 586 7.26 -21.71 -4.53
C ARG A 586 8.21 -20.79 -5.28
N TYR A 587 8.51 -19.63 -4.71
CA TYR A 587 9.49 -18.71 -5.28
C TYR A 587 10.34 -18.05 -4.21
N ASN A 588 11.54 -17.62 -4.60
CA ASN A 588 12.39 -16.75 -3.80
C ASN A 588 12.37 -15.34 -4.42
N ALA A 589 12.16 -14.30 -3.61
CA ALA A 589 12.15 -12.90 -4.05
C ALA A 589 12.78 -11.99 -2.97
N GLY A 590 13.60 -11.03 -3.39
CA GLY A 590 14.33 -10.11 -2.50
C GLY A 590 15.55 -10.74 -1.80
N SER A 591 16.22 -9.97 -0.93
CA SER A 591 17.37 -10.47 -0.15
C SER A 591 16.91 -11.39 0.99
N ALA A 592 17.33 -12.66 0.94
CA ALA A 592 16.96 -13.71 1.90
C ALA A 592 17.38 -13.44 3.37
N GLN A 593 18.14 -12.37 3.63
CA GLN A 593 18.58 -11.97 4.97
C GLN A 593 17.51 -11.20 5.74
N ASP A 594 16.56 -10.57 5.05
CA ASP A 594 15.60 -9.64 5.64
C ASP A 594 14.20 -10.22 5.73
N ILE A 595 13.68 -10.26 6.95
CA ILE A 595 12.34 -10.68 7.28
C ILE A 595 11.56 -9.44 7.71
N MET A 596 10.56 -9.05 6.93
CA MET A 596 9.66 -7.96 7.28
C MET A 596 8.53 -8.49 8.18
N ILE A 597 8.38 -7.88 9.35
CA ILE A 597 7.27 -8.10 10.26
C ILE A 597 6.09 -7.24 9.78
N PRO A 598 4.93 -7.83 9.42
CA PRO A 598 3.74 -7.06 9.08
C PRO A 598 3.17 -6.42 10.35
N GLY A 599 2.98 -5.10 10.32
CA GLY A 599 2.40 -4.32 11.41
C GLY A 599 3.21 -3.07 11.75
N PHE A 600 2.60 -2.12 12.47
CA PHE A 600 3.28 -0.92 12.98
C PHE A 600 3.58 -1.09 14.47
N GLY A 601 4.75 -0.61 14.93
CA GLY A 601 5.07 -0.50 16.37
C GLY A 601 5.30 -1.83 17.08
N VAL A 602 6.32 -2.59 16.64
CA VAL A 602 6.78 -3.80 17.34
C VAL A 602 7.39 -3.41 18.69
N SER A 603 6.96 -4.05 19.77
CA SER A 603 7.47 -3.75 21.11
C SER A 603 8.93 -4.15 21.24
N GLN A 604 9.76 -3.25 21.79
CA GLN A 604 11.19 -3.49 21.96
C GLN A 604 11.44 -4.72 22.85
N GLY A 605 12.33 -5.63 22.41
CA GLY A 605 12.65 -6.87 23.12
C GLY A 605 11.56 -7.95 23.08
N SER A 606 10.47 -7.74 22.33
CA SER A 606 9.41 -8.75 22.16
C SER A 606 9.73 -9.79 21.08
N VAL A 607 10.66 -9.48 20.18
CA VAL A 607 10.97 -10.33 19.02
C VAL A 607 11.83 -11.52 19.45
N ARG A 608 11.32 -12.72 19.24
CA ARG A 608 12.02 -13.98 19.46
C ARG A 608 12.08 -14.76 18.15
N VAL A 609 13.29 -15.03 17.69
CA VAL A 609 13.52 -15.79 16.46
C VAL A 609 13.95 -17.21 16.83
N TYR A 610 13.40 -18.21 16.16
CA TYR A 610 13.74 -19.62 16.34
C TYR A 610 14.15 -20.21 15.00
N ALA A 611 15.19 -21.03 14.95
CA ALA A 611 15.56 -21.82 13.77
C ALA A 611 15.41 -23.32 14.07
N GLY A 612 14.45 -23.97 13.43
CA GLY A 612 14.17 -25.39 13.64
C GLY A 612 13.82 -25.72 15.11
N GLY A 613 13.15 -24.79 15.79
CA GLY A 613 12.79 -24.89 17.21
C GLY A 613 13.87 -24.44 18.19
N ILE A 614 15.09 -24.12 17.74
CA ILE A 614 16.16 -23.60 18.60
C ILE A 614 16.06 -22.07 18.66
N PRO A 615 15.93 -21.45 19.85
CA PRO A 615 15.91 -20.00 19.97
C PRO A 615 17.27 -19.41 19.56
N LEU A 616 17.23 -18.34 18.79
CA LEU A 616 18.40 -17.58 18.35
C LEU A 616 18.68 -16.41 19.30
N GLN A 617 19.91 -15.90 19.28
CA GLN A 617 20.29 -14.77 20.12
C GLN A 617 20.31 -13.44 19.35
N GLU A 618 19.53 -12.46 19.80
CA GLU A 618 19.53 -11.09 19.27
C GLU A 618 20.92 -10.43 19.46
N GLY A 619 21.39 -9.72 18.44
CA GLY A 619 22.70 -9.08 18.37
C GLY A 619 23.85 -9.98 17.89
N THR A 620 23.65 -11.31 17.91
CA THR A 620 24.66 -12.28 17.44
C THR A 620 24.17 -13.06 16.23
N ASP A 621 23.00 -13.70 16.34
CA ASP A 621 22.41 -14.50 15.26
C ASP A 621 21.48 -13.70 14.36
N TYR A 622 20.80 -12.70 14.92
CA TYR A 622 19.90 -11.80 14.20
C TYR A 622 19.89 -10.41 14.83
N GLN A 623 19.48 -9.40 14.07
CA GLN A 623 19.25 -8.03 14.53
C GLN A 623 17.82 -7.62 14.21
N VAL A 624 17.21 -6.80 15.09
CA VAL A 624 15.86 -6.28 14.90
C VAL A 624 15.90 -4.76 14.80
N ASP A 625 15.32 -4.25 13.73
CA ASP A 625 14.90 -2.86 13.64
C ASP A 625 13.43 -2.76 14.07
N TYR A 626 13.23 -2.33 15.31
CA TYR A 626 11.90 -2.16 15.91
C TYR A 626 11.12 -1.00 15.29
N THR A 627 11.80 -0.05 14.63
CA THR A 627 11.16 1.12 14.00
C THR A 627 10.57 0.76 12.65
N LEU A 628 11.31 -0.01 11.85
CA LEU A 628 10.88 -0.48 10.53
C LEU A 628 10.18 -1.83 10.57
N GLY A 629 10.19 -2.52 11.72
CA GLY A 629 9.64 -3.88 11.85
C GLY A 629 10.44 -4.90 11.02
N ARG A 630 11.77 -4.78 10.98
CA ARG A 630 12.63 -5.63 10.14
C ARG A 630 13.54 -6.49 11.00
N VAL A 631 13.55 -7.80 10.74
CA VAL A 631 14.50 -8.75 11.34
C VAL A 631 15.53 -9.15 10.30
N THR A 632 16.80 -8.91 10.60
CA THR A 632 17.93 -9.27 9.72
C THR A 632 18.67 -10.46 10.33
N ILE A 633 18.77 -11.57 9.62
CA ILE A 633 19.54 -12.74 10.08
C ILE A 633 21.03 -12.51 9.79
N LEU A 634 21.85 -12.43 10.85
CA LEU A 634 23.28 -12.17 10.77
C LEU A 634 24.09 -13.46 10.53
N ASN A 635 23.62 -14.58 11.10
CA ASN A 635 24.33 -15.84 11.06
C ASN A 635 24.04 -16.60 9.75
N ALA A 636 25.00 -16.54 8.81
CA ALA A 636 24.92 -17.20 7.50
C ALA A 636 24.80 -18.74 7.59
N ALA A 637 25.26 -19.37 8.67
CA ALA A 637 25.10 -20.81 8.88
C ALA A 637 23.63 -21.19 9.08
N ILE A 638 22.82 -20.29 9.67
CA ILE A 638 21.38 -20.52 9.88
C ILE A 638 20.64 -20.41 8.55
N LEU A 639 20.97 -19.40 7.74
CA LEU A 639 20.39 -19.22 6.41
C LEU A 639 20.72 -20.40 5.47
N SER A 640 21.93 -20.95 5.56
CA SER A 640 22.34 -22.13 4.79
C SER A 640 21.87 -23.46 5.39
N SER A 641 21.43 -23.50 6.66
CA SER A 641 21.01 -24.74 7.33
C SER A 641 19.66 -25.28 6.87
N GLY A 642 18.82 -24.42 6.26
CA GLY A 642 17.49 -24.83 5.82
C GLY A 642 16.51 -25.16 6.91
N LYS A 643 16.71 -24.65 8.12
CA LYS A 643 15.77 -24.82 9.22
C LYS A 643 14.67 -23.76 9.17
N ASN A 644 13.42 -24.15 9.45
CA ASN A 644 12.31 -23.19 9.52
C ASN A 644 12.64 -22.08 10.51
N ILE A 645 12.56 -20.83 10.07
CA ILE A 645 12.73 -19.65 10.88
C ILE A 645 11.35 -19.19 11.35
N SER A 646 11.07 -19.31 12.65
CA SER A 646 9.85 -18.77 13.26
C SER A 646 10.20 -17.45 13.95
N VAL A 647 9.52 -16.37 13.59
CA VAL A 647 9.66 -15.04 14.21
C VAL A 647 8.40 -14.74 14.99
N GLN A 648 8.50 -14.78 16.31
CA GLN A 648 7.44 -14.40 17.23
C GLN A 648 7.66 -12.97 17.70
N TYR A 649 6.61 -12.17 17.75
CA TYR A 649 6.71 -10.76 18.13
C TYR A 649 5.42 -10.25 18.78
N GLU A 650 5.54 -9.21 19.60
CA GLU A 650 4.38 -8.49 20.16
C GLU A 650 4.24 -7.16 19.44
N GLN A 651 3.11 -6.98 18.76
CA GLN A 651 2.76 -5.70 18.14
C GLN A 651 1.66 -5.01 18.93
N ASN A 652 1.73 -3.68 18.97
CA ASN A 652 0.61 -2.90 19.45
C ASN A 652 -0.48 -2.92 18.36
N ASP A 653 -1.71 -3.29 18.70
CA ASP A 653 -2.82 -3.35 17.73
C ASP A 653 -3.69 -2.08 17.88
N PRO A 654 -3.54 -1.09 16.98
CA PRO A 654 -4.23 0.19 17.11
C PRO A 654 -5.73 0.12 16.81
N PHE A 655 -6.21 -0.98 16.22
CA PHE A 655 -7.61 -1.14 15.79
C PHE A 655 -8.34 -2.28 16.50
N SER A 656 -7.75 -2.88 17.53
CA SER A 656 -8.41 -3.92 18.31
C SER A 656 -9.39 -3.32 19.32
N PHE A 657 -10.68 -3.41 19.02
CA PHE A 657 -11.75 -3.08 19.98
C PHE A 657 -11.98 -4.18 21.04
N GLN A 658 -11.33 -5.34 20.90
CA GLN A 658 -11.48 -6.46 21.83
C GLN A 658 -10.50 -6.33 22.98
N THR A 659 -11.01 -6.04 24.18
CA THR A 659 -10.23 -6.07 25.41
C THR A 659 -9.85 -7.51 25.77
N ARG A 660 -8.54 -7.78 25.87
CA ARG A 660 -8.03 -9.08 26.32
C ARG A 660 -7.65 -8.99 27.79
N THR A 661 -8.09 -9.93 28.60
CA THR A 661 -7.79 -9.95 30.03
C THR A 661 -6.77 -11.07 30.32
N LEU A 662 -5.69 -10.71 31.00
CA LEU A 662 -4.70 -11.64 31.54
C LEU A 662 -4.85 -11.70 33.06
N ILE A 663 -5.22 -12.87 33.57
CA ILE A 663 -5.24 -13.19 35.01
C ILE A 663 -4.36 -14.41 35.22
N GLY A 664 -3.39 -14.32 36.12
CA GLY A 664 -2.50 -15.45 36.38
C GLY A 664 -1.67 -15.29 37.64
N THR A 665 -1.22 -16.42 38.18
CA THR A 665 -0.32 -16.49 39.34
C THR A 665 0.89 -17.35 39.00
N ARG A 666 2.08 -16.86 39.34
CA ARG A 666 3.34 -17.59 39.29
C ARG A 666 3.81 -17.88 40.71
N LEU A 667 4.17 -19.14 40.98
CA LEU A 667 4.70 -19.58 42.27
C LEU A 667 6.15 -20.04 42.08
N ASP A 668 7.10 -19.33 42.67
CA ASP A 668 8.52 -19.66 42.67
C ASP A 668 8.94 -20.18 44.05
N TYR A 669 9.30 -21.46 44.17
CA TYR A 669 9.78 -22.05 45.43
C TYR A 669 11.29 -22.33 45.37
N ARG A 670 12.06 -21.71 46.26
CA ARG A 670 13.51 -21.90 46.34
C ARG A 670 13.87 -23.03 47.30
N LEU A 671 14.38 -24.15 46.80
CA LEU A 671 14.81 -25.29 47.62
C LEU A 671 16.11 -24.98 48.40
N SER A 672 17.08 -24.31 47.76
CA SER A 672 18.36 -23.85 48.34
C SER A 672 18.76 -22.47 47.77
N GLU A 673 19.84 -21.85 48.27
CA GLU A 673 20.33 -20.53 47.83
C GLU A 673 21.04 -20.52 46.45
N GLY A 674 21.02 -21.63 45.72
CA GLY A 674 21.64 -21.78 44.39
C GLY A 674 20.87 -21.13 43.25
#